data_AF-A0A977KAY8-F1
#
_entry.id   AF-A0A977KAY8-F1
#
_cell.length_a   1.000
_cell.length_b   1.000
_cell.length_c   1.000
_cell.angle_alpha   90.00
_cell.angle_beta   90.00
_cell.angle_gamma   90.00
#
_symmetry.space_group_name_H-M   'P 1'
#
loop_
_entity.id
_entity.type
_entity.pdbx_description
1 polymer ?
#
loop_
_entity_poly.entity_id
_entity_poly.type
_entity_poly.pdbx_seq_one_letter_code
_entity_poly.pdbx_strand_id
1 'polypeptide(L)'
;MSVPKRRTEHLTQIGFTTVKNAKNPLEDMMGRSVNSNEYQGPNKLLLEAAERYFWEHVVEEVMPKDMMSAHREGVVYVHKLPQSVFLPYCNGNDYSRVLKKGLRTPTIVAGPARRYQVAMAHAANFLAMMQQYWTGAQAYGSLELWVAPFIAKEHLSDDDIKQGIQTLYYELNLPWRPGMQTPFTNITVTYTESKYILDQPAIIGGASTGDLLGDFLDEARRWLIQLGKVLQRGDALRQPFTFPIPTLMPTAKDFYNDPELFDAIFGTAAKMGSYYWLNSKVIDPDSAFAMCCRYVVKKDDVNKALRGGLRLKSLEEQRKEELERLAKGRLGGTWAIPDITGSIGVVTVNLPRVALDARGDVETFFQILEERTELVAKWLSWWRAHYLRLMRSYKDFYSMVWEYSPEWTKTHFNTIGAIGMPEAAAILMDDPEVWTSEDIGAKEKAVELMDKMIKRMADVASRLTVEWGEPFNVEEVPGETAAAKLFMNDLRHYPEVRKFVPEGVDMYSTSVVPYYDHGITLWQRIRWEGRVQQRFTGGVMMHIFLGEQPDPEALARLTQKIMDAGVVYWSYTPALSVCENGHKTVGLYTRCPRCGAKTEIWSRIIGYYRPVSNWNPFRQKEFRMRTHYESNLSTGQLAIYSLEDGKPISKK
;
A
#
# COMPACT_ATOMS: atom_id res chain seq x y z
N MET A 1 51.93 -3.98 -31.16
CA MET A 1 51.83 -4.16 -29.71
C MET A 1 50.44 -3.71 -29.27
N SER A 2 49.54 -4.66 -29.12
CA SER A 2 48.11 -4.43 -28.84
C SER A 2 47.86 -4.28 -27.35
N VAL A 3 47.32 -3.12 -26.96
CA VAL A 3 46.84 -2.83 -25.61
C VAL A 3 45.69 -3.78 -25.26
N PRO A 4 45.68 -4.47 -24.10
CA PRO A 4 44.58 -5.33 -23.73
C PRO A 4 43.36 -4.47 -23.41
N LYS A 5 42.25 -4.68 -24.13
CA LYS A 5 40.92 -4.21 -23.73
C LYS A 5 40.59 -4.84 -22.37
N ARG A 6 40.73 -4.08 -21.28
CA ARG A 6 40.10 -4.43 -20.00
C ARG A 6 38.59 -4.49 -20.24
N ARG A 7 38.01 -5.69 -20.13
CA ARG A 7 36.56 -5.86 -19.94
C ARG A 7 36.21 -5.10 -18.66
N THR A 8 35.53 -3.96 -18.79
CA THR A 8 34.88 -3.28 -17.68
C THR A 8 33.76 -4.18 -17.18
N GLU A 9 33.97 -4.82 -16.03
CA GLU A 9 32.91 -5.45 -15.26
C GLU A 9 32.05 -4.36 -14.60
N HIS A 10 31.09 -3.80 -15.33
CA HIS A 10 30.02 -3.01 -14.74
C HIS A 10 28.98 -3.98 -14.14
N LEU A 11 29.08 -4.25 -12.85
CA LEU A 11 28.08 -5.00 -12.07
C LEU A 11 27.82 -4.29 -10.75
N THR A 12 27.11 -3.19 -10.86
CA THR A 12 26.60 -2.38 -9.77
C THR A 12 25.34 -1.78 -10.41
N GLN A 13 24.09 -2.08 -10.02
CA GLN A 13 23.46 -1.68 -8.77
C GLN A 13 21.94 -1.90 -8.92
N ILE A 14 21.25 -2.28 -7.83
CA ILE A 14 19.83 -2.08 -7.41
C ILE A 14 18.66 -2.17 -8.44
N GLY A 15 18.84 -2.01 -9.75
CA GLY A 15 17.81 -2.11 -10.79
C GLY A 15 17.56 -3.52 -11.34
N PHE A 16 18.54 -4.42 -11.29
CA PHE A 16 18.39 -5.80 -11.80
C PHE A 16 18.97 -6.82 -10.84
N THR A 17 18.29 -7.96 -10.70
CA THR A 17 18.97 -9.23 -10.48
C THR A 17 19.98 -9.36 -11.62
N THR A 18 21.26 -9.12 -11.33
CA THR A 18 22.34 -9.50 -12.23
C THR A 18 22.38 -11.02 -12.28
N VAL A 19 21.56 -11.60 -13.16
CA VAL A 19 21.62 -13.03 -13.47
C VAL A 19 22.72 -13.22 -14.49
N LYS A 20 23.96 -13.21 -14.00
CA LYS A 20 25.08 -13.74 -14.77
C LYS A 20 25.10 -15.26 -14.62
N ASN A 21 25.07 -15.95 -15.77
CA ASN A 21 25.35 -17.38 -16.00
C ASN A 21 24.17 -18.29 -16.37
N ALA A 22 23.18 -17.82 -17.13
CA ALA A 22 22.37 -18.76 -17.91
C ALA A 22 23.11 -19.11 -19.22
N LYS A 23 23.26 -20.41 -19.52
CA LYS A 23 23.82 -20.89 -20.80
C LYS A 23 22.94 -20.55 -22.02
N ASN A 24 21.70 -20.09 -21.77
CA ASN A 24 20.71 -19.73 -22.77
C ASN A 24 20.00 -18.41 -22.36
N PRO A 25 20.04 -17.35 -23.18
CA PRO A 25 19.34 -16.09 -22.93
C PRO A 25 17.82 -16.25 -22.74
N LEU A 26 17.20 -17.26 -23.37
CA LEU A 26 15.78 -17.54 -23.21
C LEU A 26 15.45 -18.13 -21.83
N GLU A 27 16.30 -19.02 -21.30
CA GLU A 27 16.12 -19.59 -19.96
C GLU A 27 16.31 -18.54 -18.86
N ASP A 28 17.17 -17.55 -19.09
CA ASP A 28 17.35 -16.39 -18.21
C ASP A 28 16.08 -15.56 -18.10
N MET A 29 15.49 -15.24 -19.24
CA MET A 29 14.26 -14.45 -19.34
C MET A 29 13.03 -15.21 -18.79
N MET A 30 13.03 -16.54 -18.83
CA MET A 30 11.97 -17.38 -18.25
C MET A 30 12.07 -17.55 -16.71
N GLY A 31 12.98 -16.84 -16.04
CA GLY A 31 13.19 -16.88 -14.60
C GLY A 31 11.95 -16.49 -13.76
N ARG A 32 11.98 -16.87 -12.47
CA ARG A 32 10.90 -16.55 -11.52
C ARG A 32 10.77 -15.04 -11.29
N SER A 33 9.53 -14.55 -11.19
CA SER A 33 9.26 -13.12 -10.95
C SER A 33 9.77 -12.65 -9.59
N VAL A 34 10.23 -11.41 -9.53
CA VAL A 34 10.57 -10.67 -8.30
C VAL A 34 9.37 -9.91 -7.72
N ASN A 35 8.29 -9.77 -8.49
CA ASN A 35 7.04 -9.09 -8.11
C ASN A 35 5.92 -10.13 -8.03
N SER A 36 5.39 -10.33 -6.83
CA SER A 36 4.42 -11.40 -6.59
C SER A 36 3.04 -11.15 -7.23
N ASN A 37 2.84 -9.99 -7.86
CA ASN A 37 1.65 -9.64 -8.61
C ASN A 37 1.70 -10.00 -10.12
N GLU A 38 2.76 -10.67 -10.58
CA GLU A 38 2.96 -11.04 -11.99
C GLU A 38 2.64 -12.52 -12.27
N TYR A 39 2.06 -12.78 -13.44
CA TYR A 39 1.99 -14.12 -14.01
C TYR A 39 3.09 -14.35 -15.05
N GLN A 40 3.52 -15.59 -15.23
CA GLN A 40 4.45 -15.94 -16.30
C GLN A 40 3.71 -15.94 -17.64
N GLY A 41 4.28 -15.27 -18.63
CA GLY A 41 3.73 -15.22 -19.98
C GLY A 41 4.55 -14.34 -20.93
N PRO A 42 4.34 -14.41 -22.25
CA PRO A 42 5.16 -13.69 -23.23
C PRO A 42 5.20 -12.17 -23.02
N ASN A 43 4.08 -11.54 -22.61
CA ASN A 43 4.03 -10.10 -22.33
C ASN A 43 4.91 -9.68 -21.15
N LYS A 44 5.21 -10.59 -20.21
CA LYS A 44 6.18 -10.33 -19.14
C LYS A 44 7.59 -10.18 -19.71
N LEU A 45 7.98 -11.08 -20.61
CA LEU A 45 9.30 -11.04 -21.25
C LEU A 45 9.50 -9.74 -22.05
N LEU A 46 8.46 -9.30 -22.76
CA LEU A 46 8.48 -8.03 -23.49
C LEU A 46 8.64 -6.82 -22.56
N LEU A 47 7.93 -6.83 -21.42
CA LEU A 47 8.07 -5.78 -20.43
C LEU A 47 9.48 -5.76 -19.82
N GLU A 48 10.03 -6.91 -19.42
CA GLU A 48 11.38 -7.00 -18.87
C GLU A 48 12.44 -6.52 -19.87
N ALA A 49 12.29 -6.85 -21.15
CA ALA A 49 13.18 -6.36 -22.20
C ALA A 49 13.09 -4.83 -22.36
N ALA A 50 11.88 -4.27 -22.33
CA ALA A 50 11.68 -2.82 -22.36
C ALA A 50 12.28 -2.14 -21.12
N GLU A 51 12.10 -2.72 -19.94
CA GLU A 51 12.68 -2.21 -18.69
C GLU A 51 14.21 -2.17 -18.75
N ARG A 52 14.85 -3.24 -19.25
CA ARG A 52 16.31 -3.27 -19.47
C ARG A 52 16.76 -2.13 -20.38
N TYR A 53 16.09 -1.94 -21.50
CA TYR A 53 16.38 -0.84 -22.42
C TYR A 53 16.23 0.53 -21.74
N PHE A 54 15.13 0.76 -21.01
CA PHE A 54 14.92 2.04 -20.32
C PHE A 54 15.98 2.31 -19.26
N TRP A 55 16.38 1.30 -18.49
CA TRP A 55 17.47 1.45 -17.53
C TRP A 55 18.79 1.81 -18.18
N GLU A 56 19.17 1.12 -19.26
CA GLU A 56 20.47 1.31 -19.94
C GLU A 56 20.56 2.62 -20.73
N HIS A 57 19.44 3.12 -21.26
CA HIS A 57 19.47 4.23 -22.23
C HIS A 57 18.67 5.47 -21.84
N VAL A 58 17.76 5.39 -20.86
CA VAL A 58 16.87 6.51 -20.52
C VAL A 58 17.08 6.98 -19.09
N VAL A 59 17.08 6.06 -18.14
CA VAL A 59 17.16 6.41 -16.71
C VAL A 59 18.46 7.17 -16.41
N GLU A 60 19.60 6.71 -16.93
CA GLU A 60 20.90 7.37 -16.71
C GLU A 60 21.00 8.78 -17.28
N GLU A 61 20.29 9.07 -18.37
CA GLU A 61 20.31 10.36 -19.06
C GLU A 61 19.32 11.36 -18.44
N VAL A 62 18.17 10.87 -17.97
CA VAL A 62 17.08 11.72 -17.50
C VAL A 62 17.22 12.07 -16.01
N MET A 63 17.72 11.14 -15.19
CA MET A 63 17.75 11.32 -13.75
C MET A 63 18.93 12.18 -13.27
N PRO A 64 18.76 12.98 -12.19
CA PRO A 64 19.88 13.64 -11.54
C PRO A 64 20.99 12.66 -11.14
N LYS A 65 22.25 12.98 -11.47
CA LYS A 65 23.39 12.08 -11.28
C LYS A 65 23.64 11.72 -9.80
N ASP A 66 23.47 12.70 -8.92
CA ASP A 66 23.57 12.55 -7.46
C ASP A 66 22.54 11.55 -6.93
N MET A 67 21.29 11.69 -7.38
CA MET A 67 20.18 10.79 -7.04
C MET A 67 20.43 9.37 -7.54
N MET A 68 20.92 9.24 -8.77
CA MET A 68 21.29 7.94 -9.32
C MET A 68 22.42 7.30 -8.51
N SER A 69 23.48 8.04 -8.15
CA SER A 69 24.56 7.53 -7.30
C SER A 69 24.04 7.05 -5.94
N ALA A 70 23.19 7.85 -5.30
CA ALA A 70 22.62 7.50 -4.00
C ALA A 70 21.68 6.28 -4.07
N HIS A 71 20.87 6.17 -5.12
CA HIS A 71 20.02 5.00 -5.36
C HIS A 71 20.86 3.73 -5.54
N ARG A 72 21.96 3.89 -6.27
CA ARG A 72 22.90 2.85 -6.62
C ARG A 72 23.67 2.34 -5.40
N GLU A 73 24.23 3.25 -4.62
CA GLU A 73 24.98 2.96 -3.40
C GLU A 73 24.07 2.47 -2.25
N GLY A 74 22.75 2.42 -2.44
CA GLY A 74 21.81 1.97 -1.40
C GLY A 74 21.63 2.99 -0.28
N VAL A 75 22.06 4.24 -0.47
CA VAL A 75 21.78 5.36 0.44
C VAL A 75 20.29 5.66 0.47
N VAL A 76 19.66 5.61 -0.71
CA VAL A 76 18.21 5.71 -0.88
C VAL A 76 17.69 4.64 -1.83
N TYR A 77 16.37 4.49 -1.90
CA TYR A 77 15.71 3.65 -2.89
C TYR A 77 14.64 4.44 -3.63
N VAL A 78 14.84 4.68 -4.93
CA VAL A 78 13.82 5.26 -5.81
C VAL A 78 12.89 4.14 -6.26
N HIS A 79 11.61 4.25 -5.95
CA HIS A 79 10.64 3.22 -6.28
C HIS A 79 10.21 3.26 -7.74
N LYS A 80 9.80 2.08 -8.24
CA LYS A 80 9.18 1.89 -9.56
C LYS A 80 10.03 2.36 -10.75
N LEU A 81 11.36 2.40 -10.62
CA LEU A 81 12.23 2.55 -11.78
C LEU A 81 12.21 1.26 -12.62
N PRO A 82 12.19 1.37 -13.96
CA PRO A 82 12.34 2.60 -14.73
C PRO A 82 11.01 3.31 -15.05
N GLN A 83 9.85 2.73 -14.70
CA GLN A 83 8.53 3.26 -15.08
C GLN A 83 8.23 4.64 -14.48
N SER A 84 8.74 4.94 -13.28
CA SER A 84 8.63 6.23 -12.60
C SER A 84 9.39 7.37 -13.28
N VAL A 85 10.04 7.13 -14.42
CA VAL A 85 10.45 8.22 -15.30
C VAL A 85 9.23 8.84 -16.00
N PHE A 86 8.23 8.04 -16.33
CA PHE A 86 7.08 8.47 -17.16
C PHE A 86 5.77 8.52 -16.39
N LEU A 87 5.59 7.62 -15.42
CA LEU A 87 4.32 7.39 -14.77
C LEU A 87 4.43 7.73 -13.28
N PRO A 88 3.58 8.63 -12.74
CA PRO A 88 3.54 8.91 -11.31
C PRO A 88 3.07 7.68 -10.50
N TYR A 89 3.12 7.78 -9.17
CA TYR A 89 2.96 6.61 -8.31
C TYR A 89 1.52 6.11 -8.18
N CYS A 90 0.67 6.71 -7.34
CA CYS A 90 -0.68 6.19 -7.09
C CYS A 90 -1.73 7.30 -7.09
N ASN A 91 -3.00 6.91 -7.29
CA ASN A 91 -4.12 7.84 -7.35
C ASN A 91 -5.40 7.23 -6.75
N GLY A 92 -5.97 7.94 -5.80
CA GLY A 92 -7.35 7.81 -5.39
C GLY A 92 -8.25 8.60 -6.32
N ASN A 93 -9.44 8.05 -6.61
CA ASN A 93 -10.33 8.58 -7.62
C ASN A 93 -11.69 8.95 -7.02
N ASP A 94 -12.28 10.01 -7.56
CA ASP A 94 -13.65 10.44 -7.31
C ASP A 94 -14.62 9.68 -8.23
N TYR A 95 -15.35 8.71 -7.68
CA TYR A 95 -16.29 7.92 -8.47
C TYR A 95 -17.50 8.74 -8.95
N SER A 96 -17.84 9.85 -8.27
CA SER A 96 -18.88 10.77 -8.71
C SER A 96 -18.59 11.34 -10.10
N ARG A 97 -17.31 11.53 -10.46
CA ARG A 97 -16.90 11.98 -11.81
C ARG A 97 -17.19 10.93 -12.86
N VAL A 98 -16.96 9.67 -12.55
CA VAL A 98 -17.30 8.56 -13.44
C VAL A 98 -18.81 8.48 -13.64
N LEU A 99 -19.59 8.66 -12.57
CA LEU A 99 -21.06 8.71 -12.65
C LEU A 99 -21.58 9.92 -13.41
N LYS A 100 -20.90 11.07 -13.36
CA LYS A 100 -21.26 12.29 -14.10
C LYS A 100 -20.88 12.25 -15.58
N LYS A 101 -19.71 11.69 -15.89
CA LYS A 101 -19.09 11.77 -17.24
C LYS A 101 -19.25 10.50 -18.07
N GLY A 102 -19.42 9.35 -17.43
CA GLY A 102 -19.21 8.04 -18.04
C GLY A 102 -17.72 7.73 -18.23
N LEU A 103 -17.39 6.84 -19.16
CA LEU A 103 -16.00 6.48 -19.54
C LEU A 103 -15.65 7.11 -20.88
N ARG A 104 -14.74 8.07 -20.89
CA ARG A 104 -14.32 8.82 -22.07
C ARG A 104 -12.89 8.48 -22.39
N THR A 105 -12.68 7.79 -23.50
CA THR A 105 -11.36 7.47 -24.05
C THR A 105 -11.22 8.11 -25.43
N PRO A 106 -10.01 8.20 -26.00
CA PRO A 106 -9.82 8.69 -27.37
C PRO A 106 -10.60 7.92 -28.45
N THR A 107 -10.89 6.64 -28.21
CA THR A 107 -11.51 5.74 -29.21
C THR A 107 -12.99 5.46 -28.97
N ILE A 108 -13.47 5.58 -27.73
CA ILE A 108 -14.87 5.34 -27.36
C ILE A 108 -15.30 6.21 -26.18
N VAL A 109 -16.54 6.68 -26.22
CA VAL A 109 -17.20 7.41 -25.13
C VAL A 109 -18.45 6.64 -24.69
N ALA A 110 -18.37 6.01 -23.52
CA ALA A 110 -19.52 5.44 -22.83
C ALA A 110 -20.22 6.53 -22.00
N GLY A 111 -21.51 6.73 -22.21
CA GLY A 111 -22.30 7.72 -21.46
C GLY A 111 -22.48 7.36 -19.99
N PRO A 112 -22.92 8.30 -19.13
CA PRO A 112 -23.17 8.06 -17.71
C PRO A 112 -24.05 6.83 -17.41
N ALA A 113 -23.68 6.07 -16.38
CA ALA A 113 -24.41 4.86 -16.00
C ALA A 113 -25.84 5.18 -15.53
N ARG A 114 -26.82 4.48 -16.09
CA ARG A 114 -28.25 4.59 -15.71
C ARG A 114 -28.78 3.37 -14.95
N ARG A 115 -27.98 2.29 -14.91
CA ARG A 115 -28.30 1.00 -14.31
C ARG A 115 -27.11 0.54 -13.45
N TYR A 116 -27.39 -0.18 -12.37
CA TYR A 116 -26.42 -0.68 -11.40
C TYR A 116 -25.31 -1.52 -12.05
N GLN A 117 -25.68 -2.46 -12.93
CA GLN A 117 -24.70 -3.30 -13.64
C GLN A 117 -23.71 -2.45 -14.46
N VAL A 118 -24.19 -1.39 -15.12
CA VAL A 118 -23.33 -0.48 -15.90
C VAL A 118 -22.45 0.37 -14.96
N ALA A 119 -22.97 0.79 -13.81
CA ALA A 119 -22.18 1.50 -12.80
C ALA A 119 -21.05 0.60 -12.28
N MET A 120 -21.34 -0.64 -11.86
CA MET A 120 -20.31 -1.58 -11.41
C MET A 120 -19.26 -1.88 -12.49
N ALA A 121 -19.68 -2.09 -13.74
CA ALA A 121 -18.75 -2.25 -14.86
C ALA A 121 -17.92 -0.98 -15.09
N HIS A 122 -18.50 0.22 -14.98
CA HIS A 122 -17.75 1.46 -15.09
C HIS A 122 -16.71 1.61 -13.97
N ALA A 123 -17.05 1.24 -12.73
CA ALA A 123 -16.12 1.26 -11.62
C ALA A 123 -14.90 0.35 -11.90
N ALA A 124 -15.13 -0.89 -12.31
CA ALA A 124 -14.06 -1.85 -12.62
C ALA A 124 -13.18 -1.37 -13.79
N ASN A 125 -13.81 -1.05 -14.93
CA ASN A 125 -13.12 -0.66 -16.15
C ASN A 125 -12.36 0.66 -15.97
N PHE A 126 -12.89 1.60 -15.19
CA PHE A 126 -12.19 2.85 -14.90
C PHE A 126 -10.90 2.62 -14.12
N LEU A 127 -10.94 1.83 -13.04
CA LEU A 127 -9.73 1.55 -12.26
C LEU A 127 -8.68 0.81 -13.10
N ALA A 128 -9.09 -0.16 -13.92
CA ALA A 128 -8.21 -0.88 -14.83
C ALA A 128 -7.60 0.05 -15.90
N MET A 129 -8.38 0.97 -16.44
CA MET A 129 -7.95 1.97 -17.42
C MET A 129 -6.97 2.98 -16.80
N MET A 130 -7.31 3.56 -15.64
CA MET A 130 -6.46 4.53 -14.96
C MET A 130 -5.14 3.93 -14.48
N GLN A 131 -5.11 2.62 -14.18
CA GLN A 131 -3.88 1.91 -13.81
C GLN A 131 -2.78 2.00 -14.89
N GLN A 132 -3.12 2.27 -16.16
CA GLN A 132 -2.13 2.46 -17.23
C GLN A 132 -1.36 3.78 -17.11
N TYR A 133 -1.89 4.75 -16.35
CA TYR A 133 -1.32 6.09 -16.17
C TYR A 133 -0.54 6.24 -14.85
N TRP A 134 -0.48 5.19 -14.03
CA TRP A 134 0.09 5.20 -12.69
C TRP A 134 0.82 3.88 -12.38
N THR A 135 1.91 3.93 -11.61
CA THR A 135 2.74 2.74 -11.33
C THR A 135 2.29 1.91 -10.12
N GLY A 136 1.54 2.53 -9.20
CA GLY A 136 1.00 2.03 -7.94
C GLY A 136 -0.53 1.95 -7.96
N ALA A 137 -1.18 1.96 -6.80
CA ALA A 137 -2.61 1.63 -6.73
C ALA A 137 -3.53 2.65 -7.40
N GLN A 138 -4.70 2.15 -7.78
CA GLN A 138 -5.90 2.93 -8.06
C GLN A 138 -6.98 2.65 -7.02
N ALA A 139 -7.57 3.69 -6.43
CA ALA A 139 -8.56 3.52 -5.38
C ALA A 139 -9.86 4.27 -5.62
N TYR A 140 -10.94 3.80 -5.02
CA TYR A 140 -12.17 4.57 -4.78
C TYR A 140 -12.46 4.74 -3.30
N GLY A 141 -13.04 5.88 -2.94
CA GLY A 141 -13.76 6.07 -1.68
C GLY A 141 -15.25 5.79 -1.84
N SER A 142 -15.85 5.19 -0.82
CA SER A 142 -17.30 5.13 -0.58
C SER A 142 -18.12 4.52 -1.74
N LEU A 143 -17.56 3.52 -2.43
CA LEU A 143 -18.21 2.90 -3.58
C LEU A 143 -19.59 2.34 -3.21
N GLU A 144 -19.74 1.80 -2.00
CA GLU A 144 -20.99 1.29 -1.44
C GLU A 144 -22.09 2.36 -1.40
N LEU A 145 -21.74 3.60 -1.05
CA LEU A 145 -22.69 4.71 -1.00
C LEU A 145 -23.02 5.20 -2.41
N TRP A 146 -22.02 5.32 -3.29
CA TRP A 146 -22.25 5.79 -4.65
C TRP A 146 -23.12 4.87 -5.51
N VAL A 147 -23.14 3.56 -5.21
CA VAL A 147 -23.98 2.59 -5.94
C VAL A 147 -25.33 2.32 -5.26
N ALA A 148 -25.48 2.68 -3.99
CA ALA A 148 -26.72 2.50 -3.22
C ALA A 148 -27.97 3.13 -3.89
N PRO A 149 -27.92 4.35 -4.46
CA PRO A 149 -29.07 4.92 -5.18
C PRO A 149 -29.57 4.07 -6.35
N PHE A 150 -28.68 3.34 -7.03
CA PHE A 150 -29.09 2.44 -8.13
C PHE A 150 -29.83 1.21 -7.60
N ILE A 151 -29.40 0.69 -6.45
CA ILE A 151 -30.05 -0.45 -5.76
C ILE A 151 -31.48 -0.08 -5.39
N ALA A 152 -31.68 1.12 -4.82
CA ALA A 152 -32.99 1.63 -4.44
C ALA A 152 -33.89 1.84 -5.67
N LYS A 153 -33.39 2.58 -6.65
CA LYS A 153 -34.14 2.94 -7.87
C LYS A 153 -34.62 1.73 -8.66
N GLU A 154 -33.80 0.68 -8.74
CA GLU A 154 -34.12 -0.52 -9.51
C GLU A 154 -34.79 -1.62 -8.68
N HIS A 155 -34.99 -1.40 -7.38
CA HIS A 155 -35.52 -2.40 -6.44
C HIS A 155 -34.77 -3.74 -6.53
N LEU A 156 -33.43 -3.67 -6.55
CA LEU A 156 -32.60 -4.84 -6.81
C LEU A 156 -32.73 -5.90 -5.73
N SER A 157 -32.74 -7.17 -6.16
CA SER A 157 -32.61 -8.30 -5.24
C SER A 157 -31.19 -8.41 -4.71
N ASP A 158 -31.01 -9.15 -3.61
CA ASP A 158 -29.68 -9.44 -3.06
C ASP A 158 -28.78 -10.18 -4.06
N ASP A 159 -29.36 -11.02 -4.92
CA ASP A 159 -28.63 -11.72 -5.96
C ASP A 159 -28.14 -10.75 -7.06
N ASP A 160 -28.96 -9.76 -7.45
CA ASP A 160 -28.54 -8.73 -8.42
C ASP A 160 -27.36 -7.89 -7.89
N ILE A 161 -27.43 -7.49 -6.62
CA ILE A 161 -26.36 -6.76 -5.93
C ILE A 161 -25.09 -7.61 -5.91
N LYS A 162 -25.21 -8.87 -5.50
CA LYS A 162 -24.10 -9.82 -5.44
C LYS A 162 -23.44 -10.03 -6.80
N GLN A 163 -24.21 -10.11 -7.88
CA GLN A 163 -23.66 -10.24 -9.23
C GLN A 163 -22.86 -9.02 -9.66
N GLY A 164 -23.33 -7.80 -9.36
CA GLY A 164 -22.56 -6.59 -9.66
C GLY A 164 -21.22 -6.54 -8.91
N ILE A 165 -21.20 -6.93 -7.64
CA ILE A 165 -19.96 -7.07 -6.85
C ILE A 165 -19.07 -8.16 -7.44
N GLN A 166 -19.65 -9.29 -7.84
CA GLN A 166 -18.91 -10.37 -8.47
C GLN A 166 -18.22 -9.90 -9.76
N THR A 167 -18.91 -9.15 -10.62
CA THR A 167 -18.30 -8.54 -11.82
C THR A 167 -17.08 -7.69 -11.47
N LEU A 168 -17.21 -6.79 -10.49
CA LEU A 168 -16.11 -5.92 -10.03
C LEU A 168 -14.88 -6.72 -9.62
N TYR A 169 -15.06 -7.75 -8.77
CA TYR A 169 -13.95 -8.56 -8.28
C TYR A 169 -13.34 -9.42 -9.38
N TYR A 170 -14.14 -10.05 -10.24
CA TYR A 170 -13.59 -10.89 -11.31
C TYR A 170 -12.80 -10.04 -12.31
N GLU A 171 -13.34 -8.90 -12.76
CA GLU A 171 -12.65 -8.03 -13.72
C GLU A 171 -11.33 -7.49 -13.18
N LEU A 172 -11.27 -7.10 -11.90
CA LEU A 172 -10.07 -6.52 -11.29
C LEU A 172 -9.01 -7.54 -10.86
N ASN A 173 -9.28 -8.85 -10.92
CA ASN A 173 -8.28 -9.91 -10.73
C ASN A 173 -7.79 -10.54 -12.05
N LEU A 174 -8.19 -10.01 -13.21
CA LEU A 174 -7.65 -10.41 -14.50
C LEU A 174 -6.38 -9.61 -14.84
N PRO A 175 -5.43 -10.19 -15.61
CA PRO A 175 -4.11 -9.60 -15.86
C PRO A 175 -4.14 -8.51 -16.95
N TRP A 176 -4.86 -7.41 -16.70
CA TRP A 176 -5.04 -6.31 -17.66
C TRP A 176 -3.84 -5.38 -17.83
N ARG A 177 -2.85 -5.45 -16.93
CA ARG A 177 -1.68 -4.55 -16.95
C ARG A 177 -0.52 -5.19 -17.74
N PRO A 178 0.30 -4.37 -18.44
CA PRO A 178 1.56 -4.82 -19.01
C PRO A 178 2.36 -5.68 -18.03
N GLY A 179 3.02 -6.72 -18.55
CA GLY A 179 3.76 -7.67 -17.73
C GLY A 179 2.91 -8.76 -17.09
N MET A 180 1.69 -8.99 -17.60
CA MET A 180 0.75 -9.99 -17.06
C MET A 180 0.42 -9.72 -15.58
N GLN A 181 0.12 -8.47 -15.23
CA GLN A 181 -0.20 -8.07 -13.86
C GLN A 181 -1.68 -7.76 -13.71
N THR A 182 -2.25 -8.04 -12.55
CA THR A 182 -3.59 -7.55 -12.21
C THR A 182 -3.50 -6.08 -11.78
N PRO A 183 -4.50 -5.24 -12.11
CA PRO A 183 -4.57 -3.88 -11.58
C PRO A 183 -4.50 -3.88 -10.05
N PHE A 184 -3.64 -3.03 -9.47
CA PHE A 184 -3.53 -2.94 -8.03
C PHE A 184 -4.61 -1.97 -7.54
N THR A 185 -5.70 -2.51 -6.98
CA THR A 185 -6.88 -1.69 -6.66
C THR A 185 -7.31 -1.77 -5.20
N ASN A 186 -7.90 -0.68 -4.72
CA ASN A 186 -8.41 -0.53 -3.36
C ASN A 186 -9.82 0.08 -3.38
N ILE A 187 -10.66 -0.29 -2.43
CA ILE A 187 -11.91 0.43 -2.13
C ILE A 187 -11.94 0.76 -0.64
N THR A 188 -12.25 2.00 -0.29
CA THR A 188 -12.46 2.40 1.10
C THR A 188 -13.95 2.48 1.37
N VAL A 189 -14.43 1.72 2.34
CA VAL A 189 -15.81 1.74 2.84
C VAL A 189 -15.88 2.73 3.98
N THR A 190 -16.70 3.77 3.82
CA THR A 190 -16.96 4.77 4.86
C THR A 190 -18.27 4.49 5.57
N TYR A 191 -19.27 3.95 4.87
CA TYR A 191 -20.60 3.69 5.40
C TYR A 191 -21.17 4.90 6.17
N THR A 192 -21.20 4.88 7.51
CA THR A 192 -21.72 5.96 8.36
C THR A 192 -20.69 7.01 8.79
N GLU A 193 -19.41 6.81 8.46
CA GLU A 193 -18.32 7.55 9.13
C GLU A 193 -17.99 8.90 8.51
N SER A 194 -18.25 9.10 7.22
CA SER A 194 -17.97 10.37 6.55
C SER A 194 -19.23 11.18 6.34
N LYS A 195 -19.41 12.23 7.13
CA LYS A 195 -20.53 13.17 6.96
C LYS A 195 -20.44 13.90 5.62
N TYR A 196 -19.22 14.26 5.20
CA TYR A 196 -19.01 14.93 3.92
C TYR A 196 -19.55 14.11 2.74
N ILE A 197 -19.30 12.80 2.72
CA ILE A 197 -19.79 11.90 1.68
C ILE A 197 -21.30 11.69 1.81
N LEU A 198 -21.82 11.51 3.02
CA LEU A 198 -23.27 11.34 3.23
C LEU A 198 -24.08 12.55 2.75
N ASP A 199 -23.52 13.76 2.89
CA ASP A 199 -24.13 15.02 2.43
C ASP A 199 -23.93 15.26 0.90
N GLN A 200 -23.26 14.36 0.16
CA GLN A 200 -23.15 14.49 -1.29
C GLN A 200 -24.45 14.09 -1.99
N PRO A 201 -24.79 14.75 -3.13
CA PRO A 201 -25.95 14.36 -3.92
C PRO A 201 -25.75 12.99 -4.58
N ALA A 202 -26.78 12.15 -4.51
CA ALA A 202 -26.84 10.90 -5.27
C ALA A 202 -26.87 11.18 -6.78
N ILE A 203 -26.12 10.41 -7.58
CA ILE A 203 -25.96 10.64 -9.02
C ILE A 203 -26.36 9.41 -9.81
N ILE A 204 -27.31 9.55 -10.73
CA ILE A 204 -27.71 8.52 -11.68
C ILE A 204 -27.86 9.13 -13.07
N GLY A 205 -27.31 8.49 -14.10
CA GLY A 205 -27.45 8.93 -15.48
C GLY A 205 -26.80 10.29 -15.77
N GLY A 206 -25.82 10.70 -14.95
CA GLY A 206 -25.06 11.94 -15.12
C GLY A 206 -25.61 13.14 -14.35
N ALA A 207 -26.74 12.99 -13.66
CA ALA A 207 -27.41 14.07 -12.94
C ALA A 207 -27.71 13.67 -11.48
N SER A 208 -27.86 14.69 -10.62
CA SER A 208 -28.34 14.50 -9.25
C SER A 208 -29.76 13.91 -9.26
N THR A 209 -30.07 12.98 -8.35
CA THR A 209 -31.45 12.48 -8.17
C THR A 209 -32.32 13.44 -7.36
N GLY A 210 -31.70 14.38 -6.63
CA GLY A 210 -32.37 15.26 -5.67
C GLY A 210 -32.18 14.81 -4.22
N ASP A 211 -31.83 13.53 -4.01
CA ASP A 211 -31.57 12.91 -2.71
C ASP A 211 -30.07 12.94 -2.36
N LEU A 212 -29.75 12.72 -1.09
CA LEU A 212 -28.38 12.62 -0.59
C LEU A 212 -27.94 11.16 -0.49
N LEU A 213 -26.63 10.91 -0.52
CA LEU A 213 -26.11 9.55 -0.34
C LEU A 213 -26.48 8.96 1.03
N GLY A 214 -26.59 9.80 2.06
CA GLY A 214 -27.02 9.38 3.39
C GLY A 214 -28.46 8.89 3.48
N ASP A 215 -29.30 9.14 2.47
CA ASP A 215 -30.67 8.64 2.43
C ASP A 215 -30.74 7.15 2.04
N PHE A 216 -29.64 6.55 1.56
CA PHE A 216 -29.58 5.17 1.04
C PHE A 216 -28.71 4.22 1.90
N LEU A 217 -28.69 4.44 3.21
CA LEU A 217 -27.88 3.61 4.13
C LEU A 217 -28.34 2.14 4.17
N ASP A 218 -29.62 1.87 3.99
CA ASP A 218 -30.16 0.50 3.95
C ASP A 218 -29.64 -0.27 2.72
N GLU A 219 -29.59 0.38 1.55
CA GLU A 219 -29.00 -0.20 0.35
C GLU A 219 -27.48 -0.37 0.47
N ALA A 220 -26.78 0.58 1.07
CA ALA A 220 -25.35 0.46 1.35
C ALA A 220 -25.05 -0.70 2.30
N ARG A 221 -25.86 -0.87 3.36
CA ARG A 221 -25.82 -2.02 4.28
C ARG A 221 -25.98 -3.33 3.51
N ARG A 222 -27.01 -3.44 2.65
CA ARG A 222 -27.24 -4.63 1.82
C ARG A 222 -26.05 -4.92 0.90
N TRP A 223 -25.46 -3.88 0.30
CA TRP A 223 -24.26 -4.02 -0.52
C TRP A 223 -23.08 -4.58 0.27
N LEU A 224 -22.83 -4.10 1.49
CA LEU A 224 -21.75 -4.59 2.36
C LEU A 224 -21.94 -6.06 2.77
N ILE A 225 -23.18 -6.47 3.05
CA ILE A 225 -23.51 -7.87 3.34
C ILE A 225 -23.19 -8.75 2.14
N GLN A 226 -23.60 -8.34 0.93
CA GLN A 226 -23.29 -9.11 -0.28
C GLN A 226 -21.79 -9.09 -0.62
N LEU A 227 -21.07 -8.00 -0.32
CA LEU A 227 -19.61 -7.94 -0.44
C LEU A 227 -18.96 -9.02 0.43
N GLY A 228 -19.34 -9.11 1.71
CA GLY A 228 -18.85 -10.16 2.62
C GLY A 228 -19.09 -11.56 2.05
N LYS A 229 -20.29 -11.82 1.53
CA LYS A 229 -20.64 -13.12 0.90
C LYS A 229 -19.78 -13.44 -0.34
N VAL A 230 -19.50 -12.46 -1.21
CA VAL A 230 -18.61 -12.65 -2.37
C VAL A 230 -17.20 -12.98 -1.91
N LEU A 231 -16.66 -12.23 -0.95
CA LEU A 231 -15.32 -12.42 -0.41
C LEU A 231 -15.16 -13.77 0.30
N GLN A 232 -16.14 -14.19 1.13
CA GLN A 232 -16.14 -15.50 1.79
C GLN A 232 -16.16 -16.66 0.78
N ARG A 233 -16.95 -16.51 -0.29
CA ARG A 233 -17.03 -17.52 -1.35
C ARG A 233 -15.69 -17.69 -2.05
N GLY A 234 -15.02 -16.58 -2.36
CA GLY A 234 -13.81 -16.57 -3.19
C GLY A 234 -14.12 -16.80 -4.67
N ASP A 235 -13.08 -17.13 -5.44
CA ASP A 235 -13.19 -17.48 -6.85
C ASP A 235 -13.88 -18.84 -7.08
N ALA A 236 -13.91 -19.32 -8.33
CA ALA A 236 -14.49 -20.61 -8.68
C ALA A 236 -13.82 -21.80 -7.94
N LEU A 237 -12.54 -21.67 -7.58
CA LEU A 237 -11.76 -22.64 -6.81
C LEU A 237 -11.75 -22.33 -5.30
N ARG A 238 -12.60 -21.39 -4.85
CA ARG A 238 -12.72 -20.92 -3.46
C ARG A 238 -11.49 -20.21 -2.92
N GLN A 239 -10.57 -19.80 -3.78
CA GLN A 239 -9.38 -19.02 -3.45
C GLN A 239 -9.77 -17.57 -3.09
N PRO A 240 -8.99 -16.89 -2.23
CA PRO A 240 -9.23 -15.49 -1.90
C PRO A 240 -9.04 -14.60 -3.13
N PHE A 241 -9.86 -13.56 -3.27
CA PHE A 241 -9.56 -12.47 -4.20
C PHE A 241 -8.39 -11.64 -3.69
N THR A 242 -7.55 -11.16 -4.61
CA THR A 242 -6.44 -10.27 -4.29
C THR A 242 -6.89 -8.81 -4.33
N PHE A 243 -7.72 -8.44 -5.30
CA PHE A 243 -8.17 -7.06 -5.55
C PHE A 243 -9.68 -6.96 -5.84
N PRO A 244 -10.31 -5.77 -5.74
CA PRO A 244 -9.80 -4.63 -4.98
C PRO A 244 -9.68 -5.02 -3.50
N ILE A 245 -8.72 -4.44 -2.78
CA ILE A 245 -8.61 -4.66 -1.34
C ILE A 245 -9.61 -3.73 -0.63
N PRO A 246 -10.59 -4.27 0.11
CA PRO A 246 -11.53 -3.47 0.87
C PRO A 246 -10.91 -2.99 2.17
N THR A 247 -11.01 -1.68 2.41
CA THR A 247 -10.60 -1.01 3.63
C THR A 247 -11.84 -0.52 4.37
N LEU A 248 -11.95 -0.87 5.66
CA LEU A 248 -13.08 -0.52 6.50
C LEU A 248 -12.67 0.50 7.57
N MET A 249 -13.59 1.39 7.92
CA MET A 249 -13.51 2.22 9.11
C MET A 249 -14.29 1.55 10.25
N PRO A 250 -13.63 0.95 11.26
CA PRO A 250 -14.29 0.09 12.24
C PRO A 250 -15.03 0.84 13.35
N THR A 251 -15.17 2.16 13.28
CA THR A 251 -15.95 2.95 14.25
C THR A 251 -17.47 2.88 14.01
N ALA A 252 -17.89 2.43 12.82
CA ALA A 252 -19.30 2.22 12.51
C ALA A 252 -19.93 1.22 13.50
N LYS A 253 -20.93 1.69 14.26
CA LYS A 253 -21.56 0.91 15.35
C LYS A 253 -22.31 -0.30 14.81
N ASP A 254 -22.90 -0.18 13.63
CA ASP A 254 -23.64 -1.23 12.95
C ASP A 254 -22.79 -2.48 12.70
N PHE A 255 -21.47 -2.33 12.52
CA PHE A 255 -20.56 -3.48 12.36
C PHE A 255 -20.54 -4.40 13.59
N TYR A 256 -20.96 -3.91 14.76
CA TYR A 256 -21.01 -4.67 16.01
C TYR A 256 -22.43 -5.04 16.44
N ASN A 257 -23.42 -4.22 16.08
CA ASN A 257 -24.79 -4.36 16.58
C ASN A 257 -25.71 -5.10 15.60
N ASP A 258 -25.40 -5.08 14.30
CA ASP A 258 -26.17 -5.77 13.28
C ASP A 258 -25.58 -7.17 13.03
N PRO A 259 -26.32 -8.27 13.30
CA PRO A 259 -25.78 -9.62 13.17
C PRO A 259 -25.35 -10.00 11.75
N GLU A 260 -26.07 -9.54 10.73
CA GLU A 260 -25.73 -9.87 9.33
C GLU A 260 -24.49 -9.12 8.87
N LEU A 261 -24.40 -7.84 9.25
CA LEU A 261 -23.23 -7.03 8.94
C LEU A 261 -22.01 -7.50 9.75
N PHE A 262 -22.22 -7.92 11.01
CA PHE A 262 -21.19 -8.51 11.84
C PHE A 262 -20.55 -9.76 11.19
N ASP A 263 -21.35 -10.73 10.71
CA ASP A 263 -20.80 -11.88 9.98
C ASP A 263 -20.15 -11.47 8.66
N ALA A 264 -20.75 -10.52 7.94
CA ALA A 264 -20.18 -10.01 6.70
C ALA A 264 -18.80 -9.34 6.91
N ILE A 265 -18.58 -8.68 8.03
CA ILE A 265 -17.32 -8.00 8.36
C ILE A 265 -16.36 -8.92 9.12
N PHE A 266 -16.69 -9.31 10.36
CA PHE A 266 -15.81 -10.08 11.23
C PHE A 266 -15.77 -11.56 10.86
N GLY A 267 -16.90 -12.15 10.47
CA GLY A 267 -16.94 -13.53 9.97
C GLY A 267 -16.11 -13.72 8.70
N THR A 268 -16.19 -12.77 7.77
CA THR A 268 -15.33 -12.75 6.57
C THR A 268 -13.86 -12.49 6.91
N ALA A 269 -13.56 -11.56 7.82
CA ALA A 269 -12.19 -11.31 8.28
C ALA A 269 -11.56 -12.56 8.91
N ALA A 270 -12.32 -13.30 9.72
CA ALA A 270 -11.86 -14.55 10.32
C ALA A 270 -11.58 -15.65 9.28
N LYS A 271 -12.47 -15.81 8.29
CA LYS A 271 -12.38 -16.88 7.29
C LYS A 271 -11.38 -16.59 6.16
N MET A 272 -11.24 -15.33 5.77
CA MET A 272 -10.54 -14.95 4.54
C MET A 272 -9.51 -13.83 4.76
N GLY A 273 -9.52 -13.16 5.91
CA GLY A 273 -8.66 -12.02 6.20
C GLY A 273 -8.84 -10.86 5.24
N SER A 274 -10.01 -10.71 4.60
CA SER A 274 -10.19 -9.89 3.39
C SER A 274 -9.98 -8.38 3.59
N TYR A 275 -10.22 -7.86 4.80
CA TYR A 275 -10.25 -6.43 5.06
C TYR A 275 -8.93 -5.85 5.58
N TYR A 276 -8.70 -4.60 5.19
CA TYR A 276 -7.88 -3.68 5.95
C TYR A 276 -8.74 -2.81 6.86
N TRP A 277 -8.13 -2.28 7.91
CA TRP A 277 -8.84 -1.55 8.96
C TRP A 277 -8.15 -0.21 9.20
N LEU A 278 -8.88 0.87 8.95
CA LEU A 278 -8.42 2.25 9.13
C LEU A 278 -9.01 2.85 10.39
N ASN A 279 -8.15 3.25 11.33
CA ASN A 279 -8.59 3.79 12.61
C ASN A 279 -9.09 5.23 12.48
N SER A 280 -10.39 5.34 12.28
CA SER A 280 -11.13 6.60 12.21
C SER A 280 -11.18 7.38 13.54
N LYS A 281 -10.68 6.83 14.67
CA LYS A 281 -10.45 7.61 15.90
C LYS A 281 -9.17 8.45 15.85
N VAL A 282 -8.16 7.98 15.08
CA VAL A 282 -6.88 8.68 14.90
C VAL A 282 -6.92 9.55 13.64
N ILE A 283 -7.72 9.13 12.67
CA ILE A 283 -7.74 9.66 11.32
C ILE A 283 -9.16 10.18 11.01
N ASP A 284 -9.31 11.46 10.70
CA ASP A 284 -10.63 12.08 10.42
C ASP A 284 -11.21 11.50 9.10
N PRO A 285 -12.34 10.77 9.13
CA PRO A 285 -12.98 10.17 7.95
C PRO A 285 -13.27 11.14 6.81
N ASP A 286 -13.57 12.41 7.12
CA ASP A 286 -13.86 13.43 6.10
C ASP A 286 -12.58 14.02 5.47
N SER A 287 -11.41 13.66 6.01
CA SER A 287 -10.10 14.05 5.48
C SER A 287 -9.28 12.86 4.97
N ALA A 288 -9.73 11.65 5.25
CA ALA A 288 -8.91 10.48 5.14
C ALA A 288 -9.55 9.40 4.28
N PHE A 289 -8.90 9.19 3.15
CA PHE A 289 -9.15 8.04 2.31
C PHE A 289 -7.86 7.24 2.19
N ALA A 290 -7.96 5.92 2.39
CA ALA A 290 -6.83 5.02 2.23
C ALA A 290 -6.53 4.83 0.73
N MET A 291 -5.89 5.80 0.07
CA MET A 291 -5.95 5.93 -1.40
C MET A 291 -4.95 5.08 -2.20
N CYS A 292 -4.30 4.11 -1.57
CA CYS A 292 -3.43 3.12 -2.21
C CYS A 292 -2.79 2.27 -1.10
N CYS A 293 -2.76 0.93 -1.18
CA CYS A 293 -2.09 -0.04 -0.29
C CYS A 293 -2.18 0.17 1.25
N ARG A 294 -1.78 1.34 1.75
CA ARG A 294 -1.55 1.77 3.14
C ARG A 294 -1.67 3.29 3.37
N TYR A 295 -1.86 4.08 2.32
CA TYR A 295 -1.68 5.53 2.31
C TYR A 295 -2.77 6.29 3.06
N VAL A 296 -2.44 7.07 4.09
CA VAL A 296 -3.40 7.87 4.86
C VAL A 296 -3.03 9.35 4.76
N VAL A 297 -4.03 10.21 4.55
CA VAL A 297 -3.84 11.67 4.49
C VAL A 297 -4.31 12.31 5.79
N LYS A 298 -3.50 13.20 6.37
CA LYS A 298 -3.87 14.04 7.51
C LYS A 298 -4.24 15.44 7.05
N LYS A 299 -5.39 15.94 7.55
CA LYS A 299 -5.95 17.27 7.26
C LYS A 299 -5.00 18.43 7.53
N ASP A 300 -4.26 18.36 8.63
CA ASP A 300 -3.37 19.44 9.05
C ASP A 300 -2.19 19.65 8.10
N ASP A 301 -1.71 18.60 7.45
CA ASP A 301 -0.57 18.66 6.54
C ASP A 301 -0.97 19.29 5.19
N VAL A 302 -2.19 19.01 4.70
CA VAL A 302 -2.76 19.68 3.52
C VAL A 302 -3.09 21.13 3.83
N ASN A 303 -3.66 21.42 5.00
CA ASN A 303 -3.97 22.80 5.40
C ASN A 303 -2.70 23.66 5.52
N LYS A 304 -1.60 23.10 6.01
CA LYS A 304 -0.29 23.76 6.00
C LYS A 304 0.22 24.00 4.58
N ALA A 305 0.11 23.01 3.68
CA ALA A 305 0.49 23.15 2.27
C ALA A 305 -0.31 24.25 1.56
N LEU A 306 -1.62 24.32 1.80
CA LEU A 306 -2.52 25.34 1.23
C LEU A 306 -2.25 26.74 1.78
N ARG A 307 -1.79 26.86 3.04
CA ARG A 307 -1.38 28.13 3.66
C ARG A 307 0.00 28.61 3.20
N GLY A 308 0.86 27.70 2.73
CA GLY A 308 2.27 27.95 2.40
C GLY A 308 2.52 28.82 1.17
N GLY A 309 1.52 29.12 0.34
CA GLY A 309 1.67 30.05 -0.79
C GLY A 309 2.65 29.57 -1.87
N LEU A 310 2.10 29.08 -2.99
CA LEU A 310 2.84 28.68 -4.20
C LEU A 310 3.95 29.67 -4.58
N ARG A 311 5.21 29.22 -4.58
CA ARG A 311 6.33 29.95 -5.18
C ARG A 311 6.59 29.44 -6.60
N LEU A 312 5.73 29.82 -7.54
CA LEU A 312 6.04 29.82 -8.97
C LEU A 312 6.25 31.28 -9.39
N LYS A 313 7.52 31.69 -9.53
CA LYS A 313 7.93 33.09 -9.78
C LYS A 313 7.72 33.59 -11.22
N SER A 314 6.75 33.03 -11.91
CA SER A 314 6.20 33.56 -13.16
C SER A 314 4.73 33.18 -13.13
N LEU A 315 3.82 34.11 -13.47
CA LEU A 315 2.35 33.96 -13.51
C LEU A 315 1.57 34.61 -12.35
N GLU A 316 2.02 35.76 -11.82
CA GLU A 316 1.22 36.56 -10.87
C GLU A 316 -0.12 37.06 -11.46
N GLU A 317 -0.22 37.23 -12.78
CA GLU A 317 -1.47 37.59 -13.45
C GLU A 317 -2.47 36.41 -13.53
N GLN A 318 -2.00 35.18 -13.78
CA GLN A 318 -2.89 33.99 -13.77
C GLN A 318 -3.36 33.66 -12.35
N ARG A 319 -2.54 33.94 -11.34
CA ARG A 319 -2.91 33.81 -9.93
C ARG A 319 -4.10 34.69 -9.58
N LYS A 320 -4.18 35.91 -10.13
CA LYS A 320 -5.28 36.85 -9.85
C LYS A 320 -6.59 36.40 -10.51
N GLU A 321 -6.56 35.95 -11.77
CA GLU A 321 -7.74 35.40 -12.44
C GLU A 321 -8.24 34.09 -11.81
N GLU A 322 -7.34 33.18 -11.41
CA GLU A 322 -7.71 31.91 -10.77
C GLU A 322 -8.26 32.13 -9.34
N LEU A 323 -7.69 33.08 -8.58
CA LEU A 323 -8.22 33.50 -7.27
C LEU A 323 -9.58 34.20 -7.38
N GLU A 324 -9.79 35.06 -8.38
CA GLU A 324 -11.10 35.70 -8.61
C GLU A 324 -12.17 34.69 -9.05
N ARG A 325 -11.77 33.62 -9.75
CA ARG A 325 -12.66 32.52 -10.15
C ARG A 325 -12.99 31.58 -8.99
N LEU A 326 -12.02 31.28 -8.13
CA LEU A 326 -12.21 30.54 -6.88
C LEU A 326 -13.02 31.33 -5.83
N ALA A 327 -12.87 32.66 -5.79
CA ALA A 327 -13.61 33.52 -4.87
C ALA A 327 -15.10 33.69 -5.25
N LYS A 328 -15.43 33.61 -6.56
CA LYS A 328 -16.81 33.70 -7.05
C LYS A 328 -17.59 32.38 -6.98
N GLY A 329 -16.93 31.25 -6.76
CA GLY A 329 -17.56 29.95 -6.50
C GLY A 329 -17.70 29.66 -5.02
N ARG A 330 -18.62 30.34 -4.31
CA ARG A 330 -18.95 30.03 -2.91
C ARG A 330 -20.34 29.44 -2.78
N LEU A 331 -20.39 28.17 -2.39
CA LEU A 331 -21.48 27.57 -1.62
C LEU A 331 -20.84 26.65 -0.58
N GLY A 332 -20.94 27.02 0.69
CA GLY A 332 -20.72 26.14 1.87
C GLY A 332 -19.26 25.80 2.17
N GLY A 333 -18.84 25.96 3.43
CA GLY A 333 -17.47 25.70 3.86
C GLY A 333 -17.00 24.27 3.60
N THR A 334 -15.86 24.11 2.93
CA THR A 334 -15.24 22.80 2.65
C THR A 334 -13.75 22.86 2.93
N TRP A 335 -13.38 22.44 4.14
CA TRP A 335 -12.01 22.04 4.52
C TRP A 335 -11.87 20.51 4.42
N ALA A 336 -12.47 19.89 3.40
CA ALA A 336 -12.33 18.47 3.10
C ALA A 336 -11.31 18.30 1.96
N ILE A 337 -10.44 17.30 2.08
CA ILE A 337 -9.47 16.96 1.03
C ILE A 337 -10.25 16.31 -0.12
N PRO A 338 -10.04 16.71 -1.39
CA PRO A 338 -10.76 16.11 -2.50
C PRO A 338 -10.49 14.60 -2.60
N ASP A 339 -11.50 13.83 -3.02
CA ASP A 339 -11.40 12.38 -3.35
C ASP A 339 -10.31 12.04 -4.38
N ILE A 340 -9.69 13.03 -5.02
CA ILE A 340 -8.55 12.85 -5.91
C ILE A 340 -7.28 13.26 -5.19
N THR A 341 -6.60 12.28 -4.61
CA THR A 341 -5.32 12.43 -3.92
C THR A 341 -4.51 11.14 -4.03
N GLY A 342 -3.20 11.23 -3.84
CA GLY A 342 -2.29 10.11 -3.97
C GLY A 342 -0.86 10.57 -3.76
N SER A 343 0.09 9.90 -4.41
CA SER A 343 1.50 10.28 -4.36
C SER A 343 2.08 10.34 -5.76
N ILE A 344 2.91 11.34 -6.01
CA ILE A 344 3.61 11.46 -7.29
C ILE A 344 4.71 10.42 -7.44
N GLY A 345 5.25 9.92 -6.32
CA GLY A 345 6.50 9.18 -6.28
C GLY A 345 6.93 8.92 -4.84
N VAL A 346 7.63 7.81 -4.65
CA VAL A 346 8.20 7.42 -3.37
C VAL A 346 9.70 7.25 -3.53
N VAL A 347 10.46 7.90 -2.65
CA VAL A 347 11.91 7.70 -2.51
C VAL A 347 12.17 7.41 -1.04
N THR A 348 12.81 6.27 -0.77
CA THR A 348 13.00 5.75 0.59
C THR A 348 14.40 6.03 1.12
N VAL A 349 14.50 6.54 2.33
CA VAL A 349 15.74 6.61 3.10
C VAL A 349 16.03 5.23 3.69
N ASN A 350 17.24 4.72 3.47
CA ASN A 350 17.72 3.49 4.11
C ASN A 350 18.19 3.82 5.54
N LEU A 351 17.37 3.57 6.56
CA LEU A 351 17.68 3.98 7.93
C LEU A 351 18.88 3.22 8.53
N PRO A 352 19.04 1.89 8.33
CA PRO A 352 20.24 1.18 8.76
C PRO A 352 21.53 1.79 8.20
N ARG A 353 21.51 2.17 6.93
CA ARG A 353 22.61 2.89 6.27
C ARG A 353 22.93 4.22 6.96
N VAL A 354 21.93 4.99 7.42
CA VAL A 354 22.17 6.20 8.23
C VAL A 354 22.91 5.86 9.53
N ALA A 355 22.48 4.80 10.23
CA ALA A 355 23.10 4.35 11.48
C ALA A 355 24.54 3.87 11.28
N LEU A 356 24.81 3.13 10.19
CA LEU A 356 26.15 2.69 9.82
C LEU A 356 27.09 3.87 9.52
N ASP A 357 26.61 4.86 8.76
CA ASP A 357 27.41 6.03 8.39
C ASP A 357 27.69 6.94 9.60
N ALA A 358 26.77 6.97 10.57
CA ALA A 358 26.95 7.64 11.86
C ALA A 358 27.84 6.86 12.84
N ARG A 359 28.21 5.60 12.52
CA ARG A 359 29.02 4.73 13.38
C ARG A 359 28.48 4.58 14.81
N GLY A 360 27.15 4.53 14.95
CA GLY A 360 26.48 4.42 16.23
C GLY A 360 26.32 5.72 17.02
N ASP A 361 26.88 6.86 16.56
CA ASP A 361 26.68 8.14 17.23
C ASP A 361 25.28 8.71 16.97
N VAL A 362 24.50 8.89 18.03
CA VAL A 362 23.09 9.30 17.95
C VAL A 362 22.95 10.74 17.44
N GLU A 363 23.84 11.66 17.81
CA GLU A 363 23.78 13.04 17.34
C GLU A 363 24.10 13.13 15.84
N THR A 364 25.19 12.51 15.41
CA THR A 364 25.56 12.40 13.99
C THR A 364 24.48 11.70 13.18
N PHE A 365 23.85 10.66 13.73
CA PHE A 365 22.73 9.96 13.06
C PHE A 365 21.59 10.93 12.72
N PHE A 366 21.15 11.75 13.67
CA PHE A 366 20.04 12.68 13.42
C PHE A 366 20.43 13.78 12.43
N GLN A 367 21.70 14.22 12.41
CA GLN A 367 22.19 15.15 11.39
C GLN A 367 22.11 14.53 9.98
N ILE A 368 22.68 13.33 9.80
CA ILE A 368 22.64 12.62 8.50
C ILE A 368 21.21 12.29 8.07
N LEU A 369 20.34 11.94 9.03
CA LEU A 369 18.92 11.66 8.75
C LEU A 369 18.21 12.90 8.19
N GLU A 370 18.42 14.07 8.79
CA GLU A 370 17.86 15.34 8.30
C GLU A 370 18.37 15.66 6.90
N GLU A 371 19.69 15.61 6.68
CA GLU A 371 20.32 15.86 5.37
C GLU A 371 19.73 14.95 4.27
N ARG A 372 19.60 13.65 4.55
CA ARG A 372 19.04 12.69 3.58
C ARG A 372 17.55 12.91 3.35
N THR A 373 16.81 13.26 4.39
CA THR A 373 15.37 13.58 4.27
C THR A 373 15.16 14.79 3.36
N GLU A 374 15.94 15.86 3.54
CA GLU A 374 15.90 17.04 2.68
C GLU A 374 16.31 16.74 1.24
N LEU A 375 17.36 15.94 1.06
CA LEU A 375 17.83 15.53 -0.26
C LEU A 375 16.77 14.72 -1.02
N VAL A 376 16.13 13.77 -0.33
CA VAL A 376 15.01 13.00 -0.87
C VAL A 376 13.83 13.92 -1.22
N ALA A 377 13.49 14.88 -0.37
CA ALA A 377 12.42 15.84 -0.65
C ALA A 377 12.72 16.66 -1.91
N LYS A 378 13.96 17.15 -2.07
CA LYS A 378 14.40 17.89 -3.26
C LYS A 378 14.24 17.06 -4.54
N TRP A 379 14.61 15.79 -4.47
CA TRP A 379 14.46 14.84 -5.56
C TRP A 379 13.00 14.59 -5.92
N LEU A 380 12.11 14.43 -4.93
CA LEU A 380 10.68 14.31 -5.17
C LEU A 380 10.08 15.57 -5.81
N SER A 381 10.48 16.77 -5.36
CA SER A 381 10.08 18.03 -6.01
C SER A 381 10.54 18.09 -7.47
N TRP A 382 11.76 17.62 -7.78
CA TRP A 382 12.21 17.48 -9.16
C TRP A 382 11.31 16.54 -9.98
N TRP A 383 10.88 15.40 -9.42
CA TRP A 383 9.92 14.50 -10.08
C TRP A 383 8.57 15.18 -10.34
N ARG A 384 8.08 15.96 -9.38
CA ARG A 384 6.85 16.74 -9.57
C ARG A 384 6.95 17.64 -10.79
N ALA A 385 8.03 18.42 -10.87
CA ALA A 385 8.31 19.30 -11.99
C ALA A 385 8.49 18.52 -13.30
N HIS A 386 9.14 17.35 -13.24
CA HIS A 386 9.35 16.46 -14.38
C HIS A 386 8.02 15.98 -14.98
N TYR A 387 7.13 15.39 -14.18
CA TYR A 387 5.83 14.93 -14.62
C TYR A 387 4.95 16.08 -15.10
N LEU A 388 4.97 17.23 -14.40
CA LEU A 388 4.27 18.44 -14.83
C LEU A 388 4.67 18.85 -16.25
N ARG A 389 5.98 18.83 -16.55
CA ARG A 389 6.50 19.13 -17.88
C ARG A 389 6.04 18.07 -18.90
N LEU A 390 6.19 16.78 -18.60
CA LEU A 390 5.77 15.70 -19.50
C LEU A 390 4.28 15.79 -19.84
N MET A 391 3.41 15.88 -18.83
CA MET A 391 1.96 15.87 -19.04
C MET A 391 1.45 17.14 -19.75
N ARG A 392 2.15 18.27 -19.61
CA ARG A 392 1.85 19.50 -20.36
C ARG A 392 2.35 19.44 -21.80
N SER A 393 3.52 18.87 -22.04
CA SER A 393 4.11 18.73 -23.38
C SER A 393 3.40 17.67 -24.22
N TYR A 394 2.88 16.62 -23.58
CA TYR A 394 2.25 15.48 -24.24
C TYR A 394 0.81 15.28 -23.75
N LYS A 395 -0.03 16.31 -23.86
CA LYS A 395 -1.40 16.27 -23.31
C LYS A 395 -2.22 15.08 -23.78
N ASP A 396 -2.13 14.71 -25.05
CA ASP A 396 -2.88 13.58 -25.61
C ASP A 396 -2.42 12.25 -25.01
N PHE A 397 -1.11 12.12 -24.75
CA PHE A 397 -0.50 10.94 -24.12
C PHE A 397 -0.99 10.76 -22.68
N TYR A 398 -1.32 11.84 -21.96
CA TYR A 398 -1.84 11.83 -20.59
C TYR A 398 -3.31 12.29 -20.50
N SER A 399 -4.07 12.16 -21.60
CA SER A 399 -5.43 12.69 -21.74
C SER A 399 -6.38 12.24 -20.62
N MET A 400 -6.26 10.99 -20.19
CA MET A 400 -7.11 10.42 -19.13
C MET A 400 -6.87 11.06 -17.75
N VAL A 401 -5.62 11.41 -17.45
CA VAL A 401 -5.27 12.13 -16.22
C VAL A 401 -5.91 13.53 -16.25
N TRP A 402 -5.87 14.21 -17.39
CA TRP A 402 -6.50 15.52 -17.56
C TRP A 402 -8.04 15.47 -17.54
N GLU A 403 -8.63 14.40 -18.08
CA GLU A 403 -10.09 14.24 -18.12
C GLU A 403 -10.67 14.00 -16.72
N TYR A 404 -10.03 13.16 -15.90
CA TYR A 404 -10.60 12.72 -14.63
C TYR A 404 -9.94 13.30 -13.38
N SER A 405 -8.67 13.70 -13.47
CA SER A 405 -7.88 14.19 -12.33
C SER A 405 -7.06 15.44 -12.68
N PRO A 406 -7.63 16.50 -13.28
CA PRO A 406 -6.87 17.70 -13.68
C PRO A 406 -6.15 18.40 -12.52
N GLU A 407 -6.63 18.22 -11.28
CA GLU A 407 -6.04 18.77 -10.05
C GLU A 407 -4.92 17.93 -9.43
N TRP A 408 -4.56 16.78 -10.01
CA TRP A 408 -3.64 15.80 -9.40
C TRP A 408 -2.33 16.43 -8.88
N THR A 409 -1.82 17.42 -9.61
CA THR A 409 -0.59 18.16 -9.28
C THR A 409 -0.63 18.92 -7.96
N LYS A 410 -1.81 19.30 -7.49
CA LYS A 410 -2.03 20.05 -6.23
C LYS A 410 -2.41 19.12 -5.08
N THR A 411 -2.96 17.94 -5.39
CA THR A 411 -3.55 17.04 -4.40
C THR A 411 -2.70 15.82 -4.08
N HIS A 412 -1.67 15.52 -4.89
CA HIS A 412 -0.77 14.39 -4.66
C HIS A 412 0.45 14.81 -3.85
N PHE A 413 0.90 13.96 -2.93
CA PHE A 413 2.06 14.18 -2.08
C PHE A 413 3.38 13.74 -2.72
N ASN A 414 4.46 14.33 -2.23
CA ASN A 414 5.83 13.87 -2.38
C ASN A 414 6.14 12.95 -1.19
N THR A 415 6.31 11.65 -1.42
CA THR A 415 6.40 10.67 -0.32
C THR A 415 7.83 10.26 0.00
N ILE A 416 8.25 10.56 1.22
CA ILE A 416 9.54 10.18 1.80
C ILE A 416 9.34 8.85 2.52
N GLY A 417 9.91 7.78 1.99
CA GLY A 417 9.78 6.45 2.57
C GLY A 417 10.84 6.16 3.65
N ALA A 418 10.52 5.26 4.58
CA ALA A 418 11.46 4.71 5.56
C ALA A 418 11.45 3.17 5.54
N ILE A 419 12.63 2.54 5.63
CA ILE A 419 12.83 1.08 5.78
C ILE A 419 13.89 0.82 6.85
N GLY A 420 13.73 -0.27 7.59
CA GLY A 420 14.73 -0.80 8.51
C GLY A 420 14.86 -0.02 9.82
N MET A 421 13.74 0.53 10.33
CA MET A 421 13.74 1.19 11.64
C MET A 421 14.27 0.28 12.76
N PRO A 422 13.85 -0.99 12.85
CA PRO A 422 14.32 -1.90 13.90
C PRO A 422 15.83 -2.14 13.84
N GLU A 423 16.37 -2.38 12.64
CA GLU A 423 17.78 -2.63 12.45
C GLU A 423 18.61 -1.36 12.67
N ALA A 424 18.10 -0.19 12.27
CA ALA A 424 18.75 1.10 12.56
C ALA A 424 18.84 1.34 14.08
N ALA A 425 17.78 1.05 14.83
CA ALA A 425 17.79 1.16 16.28
C ALA A 425 18.79 0.18 16.92
N ALA A 426 18.84 -1.06 16.44
CA ALA A 426 19.79 -2.07 16.90
C ALA A 426 21.25 -1.62 16.67
N ILE A 427 21.55 -1.04 15.50
CA ILE A 427 22.89 -0.50 15.18
C ILE A 427 23.26 0.67 16.10
N LEU A 428 22.35 1.61 16.36
CA LEU A 428 22.62 2.75 17.25
C LEU A 428 22.79 2.34 18.71
N MET A 429 22.15 1.24 19.12
CA MET A 429 22.29 0.69 20.47
C MET A 429 23.53 -0.21 20.62
N ASP A 430 24.21 -0.55 19.52
CA ASP A 430 25.22 -1.61 19.44
C ASP A 430 24.73 -2.94 20.06
N ASP A 431 23.44 -3.24 19.85
CA ASP A 431 22.77 -4.42 20.39
C ASP A 431 22.18 -5.26 19.26
N PRO A 432 22.91 -6.28 18.75
CA PRO A 432 22.43 -7.15 17.68
C PRO A 432 21.27 -8.06 18.10
N GLU A 433 21.05 -8.25 19.40
CA GLU A 433 20.06 -9.20 19.93
C GLU A 433 18.79 -8.51 20.43
N VAL A 434 18.68 -7.18 20.34
CA VAL A 434 17.54 -6.42 20.87
C VAL A 434 16.18 -6.96 20.42
N TRP A 435 16.06 -7.42 19.17
CA TRP A 435 14.80 -7.95 18.59
C TRP A 435 14.63 -9.47 18.71
N THR A 436 15.64 -10.19 19.17
CA THR A 436 15.60 -11.65 19.37
C THR A 436 15.65 -12.06 20.83
N SER A 437 16.07 -11.16 21.72
CA SER A 437 16.10 -11.37 23.17
C SER A 437 14.71 -11.24 23.80
N GLU A 438 14.58 -11.67 25.06
CA GLU A 438 13.38 -11.45 25.88
C GLU A 438 13.45 -10.13 26.68
N ASP A 439 14.47 -9.28 26.47
CA ASP A 439 14.63 -8.02 27.19
C ASP A 439 13.66 -6.94 26.68
N ILE A 440 12.52 -6.84 27.35
CA ILE A 440 11.49 -5.83 27.07
C ILE A 440 12.02 -4.40 27.28
N GLY A 441 12.95 -4.18 28.22
CA GLY A 441 13.53 -2.86 28.49
C GLY A 441 14.41 -2.38 27.35
N ALA A 442 15.22 -3.27 26.77
CA ALA A 442 16.00 -2.96 25.57
C ALA A 442 15.09 -2.66 24.37
N LYS A 443 14.05 -3.48 24.15
CA LYS A 443 13.07 -3.26 23.07
C LYS A 443 12.31 -1.94 23.22
N GLU A 444 11.90 -1.56 24.43
CA GLU A 444 11.24 -0.28 24.66
C GLU A 444 12.16 0.87 24.25
N LYS A 445 13.45 0.85 24.64
CA LYS A 445 14.44 1.86 24.23
C LYS A 445 14.60 1.92 22.71
N ALA A 446 14.63 0.77 22.02
CA ALA A 446 14.67 0.72 20.56
C ALA A 446 13.43 1.39 19.95
N VAL A 447 12.23 1.11 20.48
CA VAL A 447 10.98 1.76 20.06
C VAL A 447 11.00 3.27 20.29
N GLU A 448 11.60 3.74 21.39
CA GLU A 448 11.78 5.18 21.63
C GLU A 448 12.71 5.85 20.62
N LEU A 449 13.79 5.17 20.21
CA LEU A 449 14.66 5.66 19.15
C LEU A 449 13.92 5.72 17.82
N MET A 450 13.18 4.67 17.45
CA MET A 450 12.37 4.65 16.23
C MET A 450 11.30 5.75 16.20
N ASP A 451 10.62 6.00 17.33
CA ASP A 451 9.67 7.10 17.48
C ASP A 451 10.33 8.46 17.18
N LYS A 452 11.54 8.69 17.71
CA LYS A 452 12.33 9.91 17.47
C LYS A 452 12.79 10.02 16.01
N MET A 453 13.22 8.92 15.38
CA MET A 453 13.62 8.87 13.97
C MET A 453 12.50 9.38 13.06
N ILE A 454 11.32 8.76 13.16
CA ILE A 454 10.18 9.09 12.29
C ILE A 454 9.63 10.47 12.61
N LYS A 455 9.56 10.84 13.89
CA LYS A 455 9.21 12.21 14.27
C LYS A 455 10.13 13.22 13.60
N ARG A 456 11.46 12.99 13.59
CA ARG A 456 12.39 13.91 12.94
C ARG A 456 12.14 14.04 11.44
N MET A 457 11.96 12.91 10.74
CA MET A 457 11.64 12.91 9.31
C MET A 457 10.32 13.68 9.03
N ALA A 458 9.30 13.47 9.87
CA ALA A 458 8.01 14.14 9.74
C ALA A 458 8.10 15.65 10.01
N ASP A 459 8.89 16.06 11.00
CA ASP A 459 9.14 17.47 11.31
C ASP A 459 9.85 18.18 10.13
N VAL A 460 10.84 17.52 9.51
CA VAL A 460 11.49 18.01 8.28
C VAL A 460 10.48 18.09 7.12
N ALA A 461 9.72 17.03 6.85
CA ALA A 461 8.71 17.02 5.79
C ALA A 461 7.67 18.14 5.97
N SER A 462 7.15 18.32 7.19
CA SER A 462 6.18 19.39 7.50
C SER A 462 6.79 20.78 7.30
N ARG A 463 8.06 20.97 7.67
CA ARG A 463 8.75 22.25 7.44
C ARG A 463 8.89 22.54 5.95
N LEU A 464 9.37 21.57 5.16
CA LEU A 464 9.53 21.70 3.71
C LEU A 464 8.19 21.92 3.00
N THR A 465 7.10 21.32 3.49
CA THR A 465 5.77 21.59 2.96
C THR A 465 5.37 23.06 3.07
N VAL A 466 5.66 23.69 4.20
CA VAL A 466 5.37 25.12 4.40
C VAL A 466 6.33 25.97 3.56
N GLU A 467 7.63 25.65 3.57
CA GLU A 467 8.64 26.46 2.88
C GLU A 467 8.52 26.40 1.35
N TRP A 468 8.22 25.23 0.79
CA TRP A 468 8.22 25.00 -0.66
C TRP A 468 6.82 25.05 -1.28
N GLY A 469 5.77 24.99 -0.46
CA GLY A 469 4.38 24.98 -0.94
C GLY A 469 3.99 23.70 -1.67
N GLU A 470 4.68 22.58 -1.37
CA GLU A 470 4.38 21.26 -1.91
C GLU A 470 4.03 20.28 -0.77
N PRO A 471 3.01 19.44 -0.92
CA PRO A 471 2.65 18.48 0.12
C PRO A 471 3.70 17.35 0.20
N PHE A 472 4.33 17.18 1.37
CA PHE A 472 5.26 16.10 1.68
C PHE A 472 4.69 15.23 2.80
N ASN A 473 4.99 13.95 2.75
CA ASN A 473 4.68 13.06 3.86
C ASN A 473 5.73 11.96 4.05
N VAL A 474 5.65 11.29 5.19
CA VAL A 474 6.54 10.18 5.56
C VAL A 474 5.74 8.87 5.59
N GLU A 475 6.23 7.86 4.87
CA GLU A 475 5.57 6.55 4.73
C GLU A 475 6.46 5.41 5.25
N GLU A 476 5.86 4.47 5.97
CA GLU A 476 6.40 3.14 6.22
C GLU A 476 6.18 2.29 4.97
N VAL A 477 7.18 2.28 4.09
CA VAL A 477 6.99 1.68 2.77
C VAL A 477 6.90 0.15 2.86
N PRO A 478 6.06 -0.51 2.05
CA PRO A 478 5.92 -1.97 2.11
C PRO A 478 7.21 -2.74 1.82
N GLY A 479 8.11 -2.13 1.02
CA GLY A 479 9.46 -2.63 0.80
C GLY A 479 9.57 -4.06 0.26
N GLU A 480 8.60 -4.54 -0.55
CA GLU A 480 8.53 -5.94 -0.99
C GLU A 480 9.86 -6.48 -1.53
N THR A 481 10.51 -5.68 -2.38
CA THR A 481 11.86 -5.95 -2.93
C THR A 481 12.93 -4.99 -2.40
N ALA A 482 12.55 -3.75 -2.07
CA ALA A 482 13.49 -2.71 -1.61
C ALA A 482 14.24 -3.13 -0.35
N ALA A 483 13.55 -3.77 0.61
CA ALA A 483 14.15 -4.18 1.88
C ALA A 483 15.32 -5.17 1.69
N ALA A 484 15.15 -6.15 0.81
CA ALA A 484 16.21 -7.11 0.49
C ALA A 484 17.34 -6.45 -0.32
N LYS A 485 17.00 -5.61 -1.31
CA LYS A 485 18.00 -4.92 -2.14
C LYS A 485 18.89 -3.97 -1.33
N LEU A 486 18.31 -3.22 -0.38
CA LEU A 486 19.03 -2.33 0.52
C LEU A 486 19.94 -3.12 1.46
N PHE A 487 19.42 -4.16 2.12
CA PHE A 487 20.22 -5.03 2.99
C PHE A 487 21.41 -5.66 2.25
N MET A 488 21.16 -6.26 1.09
CA MET A 488 22.22 -6.88 0.28
C MET A 488 23.23 -5.85 -0.25
N ASN A 489 22.83 -4.60 -0.42
CA ASN A 489 23.76 -3.53 -0.76
C ASN A 489 24.65 -3.19 0.42
N ASP A 490 24.05 -2.95 1.58
CA ASP A 490 24.78 -2.61 2.78
C ASP A 490 25.73 -3.71 3.21
N LEU A 491 25.32 -4.97 3.13
CA LEU A 491 26.16 -6.12 3.43
C LEU A 491 27.47 -6.17 2.61
N ARG A 492 27.47 -5.64 1.37
CA ARG A 492 28.69 -5.58 0.55
C ARG A 492 29.67 -4.51 1.02
N HIS A 493 29.15 -3.40 1.54
CA HIS A 493 29.96 -2.25 1.94
C HIS A 493 30.31 -2.28 3.43
N TYR A 494 29.44 -2.86 4.26
CA TYR A 494 29.47 -2.91 5.73
C TYR A 494 29.09 -4.33 6.15
N PRO A 495 30.00 -5.31 6.00
CA PRO A 495 29.71 -6.72 6.32
C PRO A 495 29.21 -6.95 7.75
N GLU A 496 29.55 -6.06 8.68
CA GLU A 496 29.10 -6.05 10.07
C GLU A 496 27.59 -5.91 10.23
N VAL A 497 26.87 -5.36 9.24
CA VAL A 497 25.41 -5.20 9.29
C VAL A 497 24.70 -6.55 9.44
N ARG A 498 25.34 -7.65 9.03
CA ARG A 498 24.80 -8.99 9.20
C ARG A 498 24.49 -9.33 10.65
N LYS A 499 25.24 -8.77 11.61
CA LYS A 499 25.04 -9.03 13.05
C LYS A 499 23.66 -8.55 13.53
N PHE A 500 23.10 -7.52 12.90
CA PHE A 500 21.85 -6.88 13.31
C PHE A 500 20.62 -7.44 12.59
N VAL A 501 20.80 -8.44 11.72
CA VAL A 501 19.71 -9.11 11.00
C VAL A 501 19.82 -10.61 11.24
N PRO A 502 18.80 -11.25 11.85
CA PRO A 502 18.84 -12.66 12.19
C PRO A 502 19.18 -13.57 11.01
N GLU A 503 19.85 -14.69 11.31
CA GLU A 503 20.10 -15.71 10.30
C GLU A 503 18.77 -16.25 9.73
N GLY A 504 18.74 -16.50 8.42
CA GLY A 504 17.52 -16.86 7.70
C GLY A 504 16.67 -15.67 7.26
N VAL A 505 16.87 -14.47 7.81
CA VAL A 505 16.30 -13.21 7.30
C VAL A 505 17.36 -12.48 6.49
N ASP A 506 17.12 -12.29 5.20
CA ASP A 506 18.05 -11.63 4.26
C ASP A 506 17.44 -10.32 3.71
N MET A 507 16.82 -9.54 4.60
CA MET A 507 16.21 -8.24 4.30
C MET A 507 16.06 -7.40 5.57
N TYR A 508 15.90 -6.10 5.42
CA TYR A 508 15.46 -5.22 6.51
C TYR A 508 13.97 -5.35 6.82
N SER A 509 13.60 -5.02 8.05
CA SER A 509 12.21 -5.00 8.48
C SER A 509 11.40 -3.88 7.79
N THR A 510 10.13 -4.19 7.50
CA THR A 510 9.16 -3.30 6.85
C THR A 510 7.93 -3.04 7.73
N SER A 511 8.14 -3.11 9.05
CA SER A 511 7.20 -2.84 10.12
C SER A 511 7.92 -2.15 11.28
N VAL A 512 7.19 -1.45 12.15
CA VAL A 512 7.73 -0.87 13.39
C VAL A 512 8.33 -1.95 14.27
N VAL A 513 7.62 -3.07 14.44
CA VAL A 513 8.13 -4.22 15.19
C VAL A 513 8.44 -5.35 14.22
N PRO A 514 9.66 -5.91 14.18
CA PRO A 514 10.00 -6.99 13.27
C PRO A 514 9.05 -8.18 13.39
N TYR A 515 8.65 -8.79 12.27
CA TYR A 515 7.79 -9.97 12.31
C TYR A 515 8.50 -11.23 12.79
N TYR A 516 9.84 -11.23 12.82
CA TYR A 516 10.65 -12.32 13.36
C TYR A 516 10.89 -12.24 14.88
N ASP A 517 10.36 -11.21 15.56
CA ASP A 517 10.42 -11.15 17.02
C ASP A 517 9.38 -12.10 17.63
N HIS A 518 9.88 -13.10 18.36
CA HIS A 518 9.10 -14.11 19.07
C HIS A 518 9.02 -13.88 20.59
N GLY A 519 9.75 -12.88 21.11
CA GLY A 519 9.87 -12.60 22.54
C GLY A 519 8.83 -11.62 23.08
N ILE A 520 7.76 -11.33 22.31
CA ILE A 520 6.74 -10.34 22.67
C ILE A 520 5.32 -10.87 22.48
N THR A 521 4.43 -10.40 23.34
CA THR A 521 2.99 -10.61 23.20
C THR A 521 2.41 -9.77 22.07
N LEU A 522 1.27 -10.19 21.50
CA LEU A 522 0.52 -9.39 20.54
C LEU A 522 0.15 -8.00 21.10
N TRP A 523 -0.16 -7.90 22.39
CA TRP A 523 -0.50 -6.62 23.00
C TRP A 523 0.69 -5.66 23.07
N GLN A 524 1.90 -6.15 23.37
CA GLN A 524 3.12 -5.34 23.30
C GLN A 524 3.36 -4.82 21.88
N ARG A 525 3.23 -5.69 20.86
CA ARG A 525 3.29 -5.28 19.45
C ARG A 525 2.29 -4.16 19.15
N ILE A 526 1.01 -4.36 19.49
CA ILE A 526 -0.07 -3.37 19.25
C ILE A 526 0.26 -2.02 19.89
N ARG A 527 0.75 -2.02 21.14
CA ARG A 527 1.11 -0.79 21.86
C ARG A 527 2.27 -0.04 21.18
N TRP A 528 3.32 -0.75 20.78
CA TRP A 528 4.49 -0.14 20.14
C TRP A 528 4.18 0.33 18.71
N GLU A 529 3.45 -0.46 17.93
CA GLU A 529 2.94 -0.08 16.63
C GLU A 529 2.06 1.18 16.74
N GLY A 530 1.12 1.22 17.70
CA GLY A 530 0.28 2.39 17.95
C GLY A 530 1.07 3.65 18.31
N ARG A 531 2.16 3.53 19.06
CA ARG A 531 3.04 4.65 19.41
C ARG A 531 3.73 5.24 18.17
N VAL A 532 4.37 4.39 17.36
CA VAL A 532 5.23 4.85 16.25
C VAL A 532 4.41 5.17 14.99
N GLN A 533 3.37 4.40 14.67
CA GLN A 533 2.53 4.63 13.47
C GLN A 533 1.93 6.04 13.44
N GLN A 534 1.56 6.60 14.60
CA GLN A 534 1.01 7.95 14.67
C GLN A 534 1.99 9.04 14.25
N ARG A 535 3.30 8.77 14.26
CA ARG A 535 4.34 9.71 13.81
C ARG A 535 4.42 9.83 12.30
N PHE A 536 4.02 8.79 11.58
CA PHE A 536 3.94 8.87 10.12
C PHE A 536 2.81 9.83 9.72
N THR A 537 3.07 10.57 8.64
CA THR A 537 2.12 11.50 8.00
C THR A 537 1.60 10.96 6.67
N GLY A 538 2.08 9.79 6.26
CA GLY A 538 1.65 9.01 5.10
C GLY A 538 1.24 7.60 5.49
N GLY A 539 1.52 6.63 4.61
CA GLY A 539 1.08 5.25 4.80
C GLY A 539 1.82 4.48 5.90
N VAL A 540 1.08 3.63 6.61
CA VAL A 540 1.58 2.71 7.65
C VAL A 540 0.79 1.42 7.63
N MET A 541 1.29 0.31 8.19
CA MET A 541 0.50 -0.91 8.35
C MET A 541 1.12 -1.91 9.32
N MET A 542 0.30 -2.37 10.26
CA MET A 542 0.58 -3.56 11.05
C MET A 542 -0.17 -4.79 10.49
N HIS A 543 0.54 -5.87 10.20
CA HIS A 543 -0.06 -7.17 9.91
C HIS A 543 -0.10 -8.03 11.18
N ILE A 544 -1.28 -8.56 11.50
CA ILE A 544 -1.43 -9.60 12.53
C ILE A 544 -1.58 -10.93 11.80
N PHE A 545 -0.50 -11.71 11.75
CA PHE A 545 -0.51 -13.03 11.12
C PHE A 545 -1.11 -14.07 12.07
N LEU A 546 -2.12 -14.80 11.60
CA LEU A 546 -2.85 -15.78 12.41
C LEU A 546 -2.57 -17.19 11.85
N GLY A 547 -2.18 -18.10 12.73
CA GLY A 547 -1.88 -19.51 12.39
C GLY A 547 -3.13 -20.37 12.21
N GLU A 548 -4.28 -19.87 12.67
CA GLU A 548 -5.57 -20.55 12.65
C GLU A 548 -6.73 -19.58 12.34
N GLN A 549 -7.95 -20.13 12.28
CA GLN A 549 -9.15 -19.30 12.17
C GLN A 549 -9.47 -18.63 13.51
N PRO A 550 -9.44 -17.30 13.61
CA PRO A 550 -9.84 -16.61 14.83
C PRO A 550 -11.36 -16.65 15.01
N ASP A 551 -11.79 -16.50 16.26
CA ASP A 551 -13.18 -16.25 16.62
C ASP A 551 -13.61 -14.82 16.19
N PRO A 552 -14.71 -14.64 15.43
CA PRO A 552 -15.16 -13.32 14.98
C PRO A 552 -15.39 -12.32 16.12
N GLU A 553 -15.96 -12.76 17.24
CA GLU A 553 -16.24 -11.96 18.42
C GLU A 553 -14.94 -11.54 19.12
N ALA A 554 -13.94 -12.42 19.16
CA ALA A 554 -12.59 -12.06 19.60
C ALA A 554 -11.94 -11.01 18.69
N LEU A 555 -12.09 -11.12 17.36
CA LEU A 555 -11.61 -10.09 16.43
C LEU A 555 -12.29 -8.74 16.66
N ALA A 556 -13.61 -8.73 16.89
CA ALA A 556 -14.34 -7.50 17.15
C ALA A 556 -13.86 -6.79 18.43
N ARG A 557 -13.66 -7.54 19.52
CA ARG A 557 -13.09 -7.01 20.77
C ARG A 557 -11.64 -6.54 20.58
N LEU A 558 -10.84 -7.29 19.81
CA LEU A 558 -9.45 -6.93 19.52
C LEU A 558 -9.38 -5.65 18.67
N THR A 559 -10.25 -5.50 17.68
CA THR A 559 -10.36 -4.29 16.84
C THR A 559 -10.57 -3.05 17.70
N GLN A 560 -11.45 -3.11 18.72
CA GLN A 560 -11.65 -1.99 19.65
C GLN A 560 -10.37 -1.66 20.43
N LYS A 561 -9.68 -2.69 20.97
CA LYS A 561 -8.41 -2.50 21.70
C LYS A 561 -7.30 -1.93 20.81
N ILE A 562 -7.21 -2.36 19.56
CA ILE A 562 -6.25 -1.85 18.57
C ILE A 562 -6.54 -0.37 18.28
N MET A 563 -7.82 -0.02 18.10
CA MET A 563 -8.22 1.38 17.90
C MET A 563 -7.82 2.26 19.08
N ASP A 564 -8.08 1.78 20.31
CA ASP A 564 -7.78 2.53 21.54
C ASP A 564 -6.27 2.65 21.81
N ALA A 565 -5.47 1.70 21.32
CA ALA A 565 -4.01 1.77 21.36
C ALA A 565 -3.41 2.77 20.36
N GLY A 566 -4.22 3.37 19.48
CA GLY A 566 -3.77 4.38 18.52
C GLY A 566 -3.08 3.83 17.28
N VAL A 567 -3.20 2.52 17.00
CA VAL A 567 -2.75 1.95 15.71
C VAL A 567 -3.55 2.60 14.59
N VAL A 568 -2.87 3.07 13.55
CA VAL A 568 -3.49 3.83 12.46
C VAL A 568 -4.11 2.90 11.43
N TYR A 569 -3.36 1.87 11.02
CA TYR A 569 -3.79 0.96 9.95
C TYR A 569 -3.30 -0.46 10.22
N TRP A 570 -4.21 -1.44 10.09
CA TRP A 570 -3.84 -2.84 10.32
C TRP A 570 -4.65 -3.84 9.47
N SER A 571 -4.25 -5.10 9.56
CA SER A 571 -4.96 -6.23 8.96
C SER A 571 -4.89 -7.48 9.83
N TYR A 572 -5.95 -8.29 9.76
CA TYR A 572 -5.94 -9.67 10.24
C TYR A 572 -5.59 -10.58 9.06
N THR A 573 -4.55 -11.37 9.20
CA THR A 573 -4.00 -12.22 8.13
C THR A 573 -3.98 -13.68 8.57
N PRO A 574 -5.14 -14.37 8.60
CA PRO A 574 -5.15 -15.82 8.69
C PRO A 574 -4.47 -16.43 7.47
N ALA A 575 -3.60 -17.41 7.71
CA ALA A 575 -3.11 -18.23 6.62
C ALA A 575 -4.27 -19.05 6.03
N LEU A 576 -4.27 -19.27 4.72
CA LEU A 576 -5.25 -20.13 4.05
C LEU A 576 -4.52 -21.26 3.34
N SER A 577 -4.92 -22.49 3.61
CA SER A 577 -4.34 -23.69 3.00
C SER A 577 -5.31 -24.27 1.97
N VAL A 578 -4.88 -24.37 0.72
CA VAL A 578 -5.69 -24.87 -0.40
C VAL A 578 -5.00 -26.09 -1.00
N CYS A 579 -5.69 -27.23 -1.10
CA CYS A 579 -5.12 -28.42 -1.73
C CYS A 579 -5.51 -28.56 -3.20
N GLU A 580 -4.82 -29.42 -3.92
CA GLU A 580 -5.07 -29.73 -5.35
C GLU A 580 -6.49 -30.27 -5.61
N ASN A 581 -7.13 -30.87 -4.62
CA ASN A 581 -8.50 -31.37 -4.69
C ASN A 581 -9.56 -30.27 -4.42
N GLY A 582 -9.16 -29.00 -4.32
CA GLY A 582 -10.07 -27.87 -4.12
C GLY A 582 -10.56 -27.69 -2.68
N HIS A 583 -10.04 -28.43 -1.70
CA HIS A 583 -10.36 -28.18 -0.29
C HIS A 583 -9.60 -26.96 0.22
N LYS A 584 -10.34 -26.03 0.85
CA LYS A 584 -9.80 -24.89 1.58
C LYS A 584 -9.90 -25.13 3.08
N THR A 585 -8.86 -24.76 3.82
CA THR A 585 -8.85 -24.73 5.29
C THR A 585 -8.17 -23.45 5.76
N VAL A 586 -8.72 -22.82 6.78
CA VAL A 586 -8.13 -21.63 7.40
C VAL A 586 -7.11 -22.10 8.43
N GLY A 587 -5.89 -21.61 8.31
CA GLY A 587 -4.73 -21.95 9.12
C GLY A 587 -3.55 -22.46 8.31
N LEU A 588 -2.43 -22.66 8.99
CA LEU A 588 -1.17 -23.15 8.43
C LEU A 588 -1.12 -24.68 8.40
N TYR A 589 -1.57 -25.26 7.30
CA TYR A 589 -1.52 -26.69 7.08
C TYR A 589 -0.68 -26.96 5.83
N THR A 590 0.37 -27.78 5.94
CA THR A 590 1.18 -28.23 4.79
C THR A 590 0.60 -29.47 4.10
N ARG A 591 -0.38 -30.12 4.75
CA ARG A 591 -1.20 -31.20 4.21
C ARG A 591 -2.66 -30.96 4.55
N CYS A 592 -3.54 -31.26 3.61
CA CYS A 592 -4.97 -31.07 3.78
C CYS A 592 -5.50 -31.97 4.91
N PRO A 593 -6.18 -31.42 5.94
CA PRO A 593 -6.73 -32.24 7.02
C PRO A 593 -7.88 -33.15 6.56
N ARG A 594 -8.48 -32.89 5.39
CA ARG A 594 -9.57 -33.70 4.83
C ARG A 594 -9.11 -34.86 3.94
N CYS A 595 -8.05 -34.67 3.15
CA CYS A 595 -7.63 -35.67 2.15
C CYS A 595 -6.12 -35.99 2.15
N GLY A 596 -5.31 -35.38 3.02
CA GLY A 596 -3.87 -35.65 3.15
C GLY A 596 -2.99 -35.11 2.01
N ALA A 597 -3.58 -34.60 0.93
CA ALA A 597 -2.88 -33.99 -0.21
C ALA A 597 -2.06 -32.77 0.21
N LYS A 598 -1.00 -32.47 -0.54
CA LYS A 598 -0.18 -31.26 -0.32
C LYS A 598 -1.04 -30.02 -0.53
N THR A 599 -0.81 -29.01 0.31
CA THR A 599 -1.50 -27.72 0.24
C THR A 599 -0.54 -26.63 -0.25
N GLU A 600 -1.12 -25.68 -0.99
CA GLU A 600 -0.55 -24.37 -1.24
C GLU A 600 -1.00 -23.42 -0.14
N ILE A 601 -0.06 -22.67 0.43
CA ILE A 601 -0.35 -21.72 1.51
C ILE A 601 -0.52 -20.34 0.89
N TRP A 602 -1.62 -19.68 1.22
CA TRP A 602 -1.90 -18.30 0.89
C TRP A 602 -1.76 -17.45 2.14
N SER A 603 -1.05 -16.33 2.01
CA SER A 603 -0.93 -15.32 3.06
C SER A 603 -0.78 -13.94 2.41
N ARG A 604 -0.76 -12.87 3.21
CA ARG A 604 -0.38 -11.53 2.73
C ARG A 604 1.14 -11.39 2.76
N ILE A 605 1.73 -11.00 1.64
CA ILE A 605 3.19 -10.74 1.55
C ILE A 605 3.53 -9.56 2.46
N ILE A 606 3.15 -8.37 2.05
CA ILE A 606 3.18 -7.12 2.83
C ILE A 606 1.92 -6.30 2.54
N GLY A 607 0.90 -6.93 1.98
CA GLY A 607 -0.34 -6.22 1.70
C GLY A 607 -1.44 -7.10 1.14
N TYR A 608 -1.19 -7.88 0.10
CA TYR A 608 -2.24 -8.60 -0.63
C TYR A 608 -2.01 -10.10 -0.59
N TYR A 609 -3.09 -10.88 -0.71
CA TYR A 609 -3.02 -12.34 -0.68
C TYR A 609 -2.44 -12.90 -1.99
N ARG A 610 -1.43 -13.76 -1.85
CA ARG A 610 -0.87 -14.58 -2.92
C ARG A 610 -0.38 -15.92 -2.37
N PRO A 611 -0.26 -16.97 -3.22
CA PRO A 611 0.44 -18.19 -2.86
C PRO A 611 1.86 -17.90 -2.40
N VAL A 612 2.29 -18.45 -1.27
CA VAL A 612 3.66 -18.27 -0.74
C VAL A 612 4.70 -18.79 -1.73
N SER A 613 4.37 -19.85 -2.48
CA SER A 613 5.22 -20.38 -3.55
C SER A 613 5.54 -19.36 -4.66
N ASN A 614 4.66 -18.37 -4.87
CA ASN A 614 4.83 -17.31 -5.86
C ASN A 614 5.62 -16.11 -5.34
N TRP A 615 5.92 -16.03 -4.04
CA TRP A 615 6.62 -14.89 -3.47
C TRP A 615 8.09 -14.89 -3.88
N ASN A 616 8.73 -13.72 -3.85
CA ASN A 616 10.17 -13.67 -4.05
C ASN A 616 10.91 -14.48 -2.96
N PRO A 617 12.11 -15.04 -3.25
CA PRO A 617 12.81 -15.94 -2.32
C PRO A 617 13.09 -15.32 -0.95
N PHE A 618 13.38 -14.01 -0.90
CA PHE A 618 13.62 -13.31 0.37
C PHE A 618 12.36 -13.30 1.23
N ARG A 619 11.20 -13.03 0.64
CA ARG A 619 9.90 -13.04 1.33
C ARG A 619 9.46 -14.45 1.73
N GLN A 620 9.83 -15.48 0.97
CA GLN A 620 9.62 -16.87 1.41
C GLN A 620 10.42 -17.23 2.65
N LYS A 621 11.68 -16.74 2.75
CA LYS A 621 12.49 -16.93 3.95
C LYS A 621 11.94 -16.14 5.14
N GLU A 622 11.61 -14.87 4.94
CA GLU A 622 11.01 -14.03 5.98
C GLU A 622 9.69 -14.60 6.49
N PHE A 623 8.83 -15.12 5.60
CA PHE A 623 7.59 -15.80 5.98
C PHE A 623 7.80 -16.94 6.99
N ARG A 624 8.86 -17.73 6.82
CA ARG A 624 9.17 -18.85 7.74
C ARG A 624 9.49 -18.38 9.15
N MET A 625 10.05 -17.19 9.27
CA MET A 625 10.44 -16.58 10.54
C MET A 625 9.33 -15.74 11.16
N ARG A 626 8.17 -15.56 10.51
CA ARG A 626 7.10 -14.75 11.07
C ARG A 626 6.53 -15.36 12.34
N THR A 627 6.22 -14.50 13.30
CA THR A 627 5.33 -14.82 14.41
C THR A 627 3.90 -14.96 13.90
N HIS A 628 3.39 -16.19 13.92
CA HIS A 628 1.97 -16.50 13.71
C HIS A 628 1.28 -16.70 15.06
N TYR A 629 0.20 -15.95 15.31
CA TYR A 629 -0.56 -16.00 16.55
C TYR A 629 -1.67 -17.06 16.45
N GLU A 630 -1.77 -17.92 17.46
CA GLU A 630 -2.84 -18.91 17.64
C GLU A 630 -3.45 -18.79 19.05
N SER A 631 -4.74 -19.08 19.19
CA SER A 631 -5.44 -19.18 20.46
C SER A 631 -5.08 -20.48 21.18
N ASN A 632 -4.41 -20.39 22.33
CA ASN A 632 -4.18 -21.57 23.15
C ASN A 632 -5.45 -21.87 23.97
N LEU A 633 -6.25 -22.83 23.49
CA LEU A 633 -7.51 -23.30 24.11
C LEU A 633 -7.34 -23.80 25.57
N SER A 634 -6.12 -24.06 26.03
CA SER A 634 -5.84 -24.59 27.37
C SER A 634 -5.38 -23.55 28.40
N THR A 635 -4.79 -22.43 27.98
CA THR A 635 -4.18 -21.43 28.89
C THR A 635 -4.64 -19.99 28.66
N GLY A 636 -5.35 -19.71 27.56
CA GLY A 636 -5.75 -18.34 27.17
C GLY A 636 -4.58 -17.45 26.72
N GLN A 637 -3.39 -18.02 26.50
CA GLN A 637 -2.23 -17.33 25.94
C GLN A 637 -2.16 -17.51 24.41
N LEU A 638 -1.46 -16.61 23.71
CA LEU A 638 -1.21 -16.75 22.28
C LEU A 638 0.01 -17.65 22.08
N ALA A 639 -0.16 -18.78 21.40
CA ALA A 639 0.99 -19.58 20.97
C ALA A 639 1.65 -18.91 19.75
N ILE A 640 2.98 -18.87 19.74
CA ILE A 640 3.80 -18.32 18.65
C ILE A 640 4.55 -19.46 17.97
N TYR A 641 4.37 -19.62 16.66
CA TYR A 641 5.16 -20.57 15.89
C TYR A 641 5.81 -19.94 14.67
N SER A 642 7.00 -20.45 14.33
CA SER A 642 7.67 -20.27 13.04
C SER A 642 7.68 -21.60 12.27
N LEU A 643 7.94 -21.57 10.96
CA LEU A 643 7.94 -22.75 10.09
C LEU A 643 9.38 -23.16 9.72
N GLU A 644 9.93 -24.22 10.33
CA GLU A 644 11.05 -24.99 9.74
C GLU A 644 10.49 -26.25 9.08
N ASP A 645 10.84 -26.48 7.81
CA ASP A 645 10.51 -27.71 7.09
C ASP A 645 9.04 -28.15 7.18
N GLY A 646 8.13 -27.18 7.28
CA GLY A 646 6.69 -27.42 7.38
C GLY A 646 6.20 -27.92 8.73
N LYS A 647 7.00 -27.77 9.80
CA LYS A 647 6.64 -28.06 11.18
C LYS A 647 6.69 -26.78 12.04
N PRO A 648 5.75 -26.59 12.97
CA PRO A 648 5.81 -25.49 13.93
C PRO A 648 7.05 -25.64 14.82
N ILE A 649 7.95 -24.67 14.81
CA ILE A 649 9.01 -24.55 15.82
C ILE A 649 8.42 -23.80 17.01
N SER A 650 8.66 -24.32 18.21
CA SER A 650 8.36 -23.71 19.51
C SER A 650 6.87 -23.59 19.88
N LYS A 651 6.40 -24.49 20.75
CA LYS A 651 5.30 -24.19 21.68
C LYS A 651 5.88 -23.35 22.82
N LYS A 652 5.80 -22.03 22.75
CA LYS A 652 5.89 -21.18 23.95
C LYS A 652 4.50 -20.65 24.26
#